data_AF-A0A4Y7IAY0-F1
#
_entry.id   AF-A0A4Y7IAY0-F1
#
_cell.length_a   1.000
_cell.length_b   1.000
_cell.length_c   1.000
_cell.angle_alpha   90.00
_cell.angle_beta   90.00
_cell.angle_gamma   90.00
#
_symmetry.space_group_name_H-M   'P 1'
#
loop_
_entity.id
_entity.type
_entity.pdbx_description
1 polymer ?
#
loop_
_entity_poly.entity_id
_entity_poly.type
_entity_poly.pdbx_seq_one_letter_code
_entity_poly.pdbx_strand_id
1 'polypeptide(L)'
;MTVGAGISVSDKKLIVLGNSILTDVHDNIDITPASGDDLMNGAFIGVTSDQRGSRRVFPVGKLEGLRFMCSFRFKLWWMTQRMGSSGKEIPFETQFLIVEAHDGSHFDDSDEKTAVYTVFLPILEGAFRAVLQGNEDNELEICLESGDPSVERFEGSHLVYVAAGSDPFDVITNAVKAVERHLQTFSHREKKKMPDMLNWFGWCTWDAFYTDVTSEGVKQGLESFEKGGISPKFVIIDDGWQSVAMDTTGIACIAEDAANFANRLTNIKENHKFQKNGKEGQRAEDPAMGLSHIVANIKTKHALKYVYVWHAITGYWGGVRPGATGMEHYESKMTYPISSPGIQSNEPCDAFNSIAKNGLGLVNPEKILNFYNELHSYLASAGIDGVKVDVQNILETLGAGHGGRVKISRRYHQALEASISRNFRDNGIIACMSHNTDESNLFMLTSAKRTAVIRASDDFWPRDPASHTIHVASVAYNTIFLGEFMQPDWDMFHSLHPMAEYHGAARAVGGCAIYVSDKPGQHDFNLLKKLVLPDGSILRAKLPGRPTRDCLFSDPARDGKSILKIWNLNDFSGVMGAFNCQGAGWCNVGKKNLMHEELPGTITGVIRAKDVAYLPKIAEEGWNGDTVMYSHLGGMYCPPVFLIHH
;
A
#
# COMPACT_ATOMS: atom_id res chain seq x y z
N MET A 1 19.00 -34.77 -12.87
CA MET A 1 20.03 -34.01 -12.16
C MET A 1 20.25 -32.69 -12.89
N THR A 2 19.55 -31.66 -12.48
CA THR A 2 19.75 -30.28 -12.93
C THR A 2 20.29 -29.52 -11.72
N VAL A 3 21.57 -29.19 -11.75
CA VAL A 3 22.22 -28.30 -10.79
C VAL A 3 21.75 -26.89 -11.16
N GLY A 4 20.72 -26.39 -10.49
CA GLY A 4 20.19 -25.04 -10.73
C GLY A 4 19.51 -24.50 -9.48
N ALA A 5 19.92 -23.31 -9.04
CA ALA A 5 19.33 -22.48 -7.98
C ALA A 5 19.21 -23.03 -6.55
N GLY A 6 19.54 -24.31 -6.28
CA GLY A 6 19.38 -24.90 -4.95
C GLY A 6 17.94 -25.03 -4.47
N ILE A 7 16.95 -24.86 -5.37
CA ILE A 7 15.52 -25.03 -5.13
C ILE A 7 15.03 -26.19 -5.98
N SER A 8 14.47 -27.23 -5.35
CA SER A 8 14.00 -28.42 -6.05
C SER A 8 12.93 -29.17 -5.26
N VAL A 9 12.09 -29.93 -5.95
CA VAL A 9 11.23 -30.94 -5.31
C VAL A 9 11.91 -32.31 -5.39
N SER A 10 12.09 -32.96 -4.24
CA SER A 10 12.64 -34.31 -4.12
C SER A 10 12.02 -35.01 -2.91
N ASP A 11 11.69 -36.30 -3.04
CA ASP A 11 11.08 -37.11 -1.96
C ASP A 11 9.85 -36.45 -1.33
N LYS A 12 8.98 -35.86 -2.17
CA LYS A 12 7.79 -35.08 -1.76
C LYS A 12 8.12 -33.91 -0.82
N LYS A 13 9.29 -33.31 -0.97
CA LYS A 13 9.71 -32.13 -0.20
C LYS A 13 10.18 -31.03 -1.13
N LEU A 14 9.79 -29.79 -0.84
CA LEU A 14 10.40 -28.62 -1.46
C LEU A 14 11.68 -28.30 -0.66
N ILE A 15 12.81 -28.64 -1.26
CA ILE A 15 14.14 -28.38 -0.69
C ILE A 15 14.66 -27.05 -1.23
N VAL A 16 15.09 -26.17 -0.33
CA VAL A 16 15.66 -24.85 -0.62
C VAL A 16 16.97 -24.70 0.13
N LEU A 17 18.08 -24.61 -0.62
CA LEU A 17 19.44 -24.55 -0.07
C LEU A 17 19.69 -25.59 1.02
N GLY A 18 19.26 -26.84 0.78
CA GLY A 18 19.39 -27.96 1.72
C GLY A 18 18.31 -28.06 2.80
N ASN A 19 17.45 -27.05 2.95
CA ASN A 19 16.40 -27.01 3.97
C ASN A 19 15.07 -27.50 3.40
N SER A 20 14.35 -28.34 4.15
CA SER A 20 12.99 -28.77 3.79
C SER A 20 11.98 -27.70 4.18
N ILE A 21 11.47 -26.95 3.20
CA ILE A 21 10.52 -25.84 3.44
C ILE A 21 9.08 -26.32 3.42
N LEU A 22 8.73 -27.19 2.47
CA LEU A 22 7.43 -27.87 2.42
C LEU A 22 7.63 -29.37 2.43
N THR A 23 6.77 -30.10 3.12
CA THR A 23 6.68 -31.57 3.10
C THR A 23 5.39 -32.02 2.43
N ASP A 24 5.26 -33.31 2.12
CA ASP A 24 4.08 -33.86 1.43
C ASP A 24 3.70 -33.06 0.15
N VAL A 25 4.71 -32.62 -0.61
CA VAL A 25 4.49 -31.86 -1.85
C VAL A 25 3.74 -32.73 -2.86
N HIS A 26 2.69 -32.16 -3.45
CA HIS A 26 1.82 -32.88 -4.39
C HIS A 26 2.52 -33.16 -5.72
N ASP A 27 2.16 -34.29 -6.34
CA ASP A 27 2.84 -34.80 -7.54
C ASP A 27 2.59 -33.93 -8.80
N ASN A 28 1.61 -33.03 -8.75
CA ASN A 28 1.26 -32.11 -9.84
C ASN A 28 1.95 -30.73 -9.72
N ILE A 29 2.87 -30.57 -8.76
CA ILE A 29 3.66 -29.35 -8.57
C ILE A 29 4.96 -29.43 -9.36
N ASP A 30 5.19 -28.42 -10.20
CA ASP A 30 6.38 -28.32 -11.05
C ASP A 30 7.30 -27.20 -10.58
N ILE A 31 8.62 -27.44 -10.66
CA ILE A 31 9.65 -26.43 -10.38
C ILE A 31 10.42 -26.12 -11.66
N THR A 32 10.35 -24.86 -12.08
CA THR A 32 11.09 -24.36 -13.25
C THR A 32 12.19 -23.39 -12.78
N PRO A 33 13.49 -23.70 -12.95
CA PRO A 33 14.57 -22.79 -12.59
C PRO A 33 14.46 -21.43 -13.30
N ALA A 34 14.73 -20.33 -12.60
CA ALA A 34 14.79 -19.02 -13.22
C ALA A 34 16.02 -18.94 -14.16
N SER A 35 15.81 -18.56 -15.41
CA SER A 35 16.88 -18.51 -16.44
C SER A 35 17.57 -17.14 -16.46
N GLY A 36 18.89 -17.09 -16.30
CA GLY A 36 19.73 -15.89 -16.49
C GLY A 36 20.95 -15.82 -15.56
N ASP A 37 22.09 -15.30 -16.06
CA ASP A 37 23.41 -15.33 -15.41
C ASP A 37 23.49 -14.62 -14.02
N ASP A 38 22.50 -13.79 -13.67
CA ASP A 38 22.43 -13.03 -12.40
C ASP A 38 21.36 -13.55 -11.40
N LEU A 39 20.65 -14.65 -11.72
CA LEU A 39 19.48 -15.14 -10.96
C LEU A 39 19.81 -16.34 -10.05
N MET A 40 21.04 -16.40 -9.53
CA MET A 40 21.69 -17.62 -9.05
C MET A 40 20.94 -18.48 -8.01
N ASN A 41 19.84 -18.02 -7.37
CA ASN A 41 19.07 -18.78 -6.38
C ASN A 41 17.53 -18.58 -6.50
N GLY A 42 16.94 -18.67 -7.70
CA GLY A 42 15.49 -18.55 -7.90
C GLY A 42 14.86 -19.63 -8.78
N ALA A 43 13.58 -19.93 -8.53
CA ALA A 43 12.78 -20.86 -9.32
C ALA A 43 11.29 -20.47 -9.30
N PHE A 44 10.51 -20.99 -10.24
CA PHE A 44 9.06 -20.84 -10.28
C PHE A 44 8.37 -22.13 -9.87
N ILE A 45 7.35 -22.01 -9.02
CA ILE A 45 6.37 -23.07 -8.77
C ILE A 45 5.24 -22.92 -9.79
N GLY A 46 5.00 -24.00 -10.51
CA GLY A 46 3.85 -24.21 -11.38
C GLY A 46 2.99 -25.39 -10.93
N VAL A 47 1.88 -25.59 -11.62
CA VAL A 47 0.93 -26.68 -11.41
C VAL A 47 0.54 -27.25 -12.77
N THR A 48 0.72 -28.57 -12.93
CA THR A 48 0.15 -29.31 -14.05
C THR A 48 -1.29 -29.72 -13.72
N SER A 49 -2.27 -29.23 -14.48
CA SER A 49 -3.68 -29.60 -14.29
C SER A 49 -4.47 -29.59 -15.59
N ASP A 50 -5.36 -30.57 -15.78
CA ASP A 50 -6.36 -30.58 -16.85
C ASP A 50 -7.64 -29.80 -16.47
N GLN A 51 -7.73 -29.38 -15.21
CA GLN A 51 -8.89 -28.72 -14.65
C GLN A 51 -9.05 -27.31 -15.20
N ARG A 52 -10.29 -26.96 -15.53
CA ARG A 52 -10.68 -25.62 -16.00
C ARG A 52 -11.51 -24.90 -14.94
N GLY A 53 -11.48 -23.57 -15.01
CA GLY A 53 -12.32 -22.71 -14.20
C GLY A 53 -11.72 -21.32 -14.05
N SER A 54 -12.60 -20.33 -13.83
CA SER A 54 -12.20 -18.96 -13.53
C SER A 54 -11.61 -18.81 -12.12
N ARG A 55 -11.73 -19.84 -11.29
CA ARG A 55 -11.10 -19.99 -9.97
C ARG A 55 -10.68 -21.44 -9.76
N ARG A 56 -9.42 -21.67 -9.41
CA ARG A 56 -8.90 -22.98 -8.97
C ARG A 56 -8.04 -22.81 -7.72
N VAL A 57 -8.01 -23.83 -6.88
CA VAL A 57 -7.14 -23.89 -5.70
C VAL A 57 -6.34 -25.18 -5.80
N PHE A 58 -5.02 -25.08 -5.62
CA PHE A 58 -4.09 -26.18 -5.72
C PHE A 58 -3.26 -26.29 -4.44
N PRO A 59 -3.42 -27.37 -3.65
CA PRO A 59 -2.49 -27.68 -2.58
C PRO A 59 -1.08 -27.88 -3.12
N VAL A 60 -0.09 -27.26 -2.49
CA VAL A 60 1.32 -27.37 -2.86
C VAL A 60 2.01 -28.40 -1.98
N GLY A 61 1.93 -28.22 -0.67
CA GLY A 61 2.54 -29.08 0.35
C GLY A 61 2.41 -28.46 1.73
N LYS A 62 2.74 -29.22 2.77
CA LYS A 62 2.63 -28.79 4.17
C LYS A 62 3.76 -27.90 4.61
N LEU A 63 3.41 -26.80 5.28
CA LEU A 63 4.34 -25.94 6.01
C LEU A 63 4.16 -26.20 7.51
N GLU A 64 5.17 -26.72 8.19
CA GLU A 64 5.10 -27.06 9.61
C GLU A 64 6.41 -26.76 10.34
N GLY A 65 6.33 -26.09 11.49
CA GLY A 65 7.46 -25.86 12.38
C GLY A 65 8.47 -24.81 11.90
N LEU A 66 8.23 -24.14 10.77
CA LEU A 66 9.05 -23.05 10.25
C LEU A 66 8.34 -21.72 10.46
N ARG A 67 9.06 -20.73 11.01
CA ARG A 67 8.49 -19.40 11.23
C ARG A 67 8.26 -18.72 9.89
N PHE A 68 7.12 -18.06 9.75
CA PHE A 68 6.85 -17.25 8.57
C PHE A 68 6.32 -15.87 8.94
N MET A 69 6.48 -14.94 8.01
CA MET A 69 5.74 -13.69 7.95
C MET A 69 5.11 -13.56 6.58
N CYS A 70 3.86 -13.14 6.52
CA CYS A 70 3.17 -12.89 5.27
C CYS A 70 2.43 -11.55 5.27
N SER A 71 2.24 -10.98 4.08
CA SER A 71 1.35 -9.85 3.84
C SER A 71 0.12 -10.36 3.10
N PHE A 72 -1.06 -10.12 3.66
CA PHE A 72 -2.34 -10.60 3.12
C PHE A 72 -3.38 -9.49 3.11
N ARG A 73 -4.35 -9.59 2.20
CA ARG A 73 -5.48 -8.64 2.16
C ARG A 73 -6.52 -8.98 3.22
N PHE A 74 -6.56 -8.21 4.30
CA PHE A 74 -7.56 -8.38 5.36
C PHE A 74 -8.91 -7.73 5.02
N LYS A 75 -8.97 -6.89 3.98
CA LYS A 75 -10.20 -6.37 3.35
C LYS A 75 -9.93 -6.08 1.88
N LEU A 76 -10.95 -5.68 1.11
CA LEU A 76 -10.83 -5.42 -0.33
C LEU A 76 -9.68 -4.46 -0.68
N TRP A 77 -9.51 -3.37 0.08
CA TRP A 77 -8.60 -2.26 -0.23
C TRP A 77 -7.17 -2.43 0.31
N TRP A 78 -7.01 -3.15 1.43
CA TRP A 78 -5.84 -3.03 2.29
C TRP A 78 -5.22 -4.37 2.67
N MET A 79 -3.92 -4.32 2.93
CA MET A 79 -3.12 -5.43 3.44
C MET A 79 -2.72 -5.20 4.90
N THR A 80 -2.41 -6.29 5.56
CA THR A 80 -1.75 -6.33 6.86
C THR A 80 -0.84 -7.56 6.91
N GLN A 81 -0.15 -7.74 8.03
CA GLN A 81 0.79 -8.83 8.27
C GLN A 81 0.20 -9.94 9.14
N ARG A 82 0.71 -11.15 8.94
CA ARG A 82 0.51 -12.30 9.83
C ARG A 82 1.85 -12.99 10.06
N MET A 83 2.10 -13.42 11.28
CA MET A 83 3.18 -14.33 11.63
C MET A 83 2.57 -15.66 12.06
N GLY A 84 3.30 -16.74 11.83
CA GLY A 84 2.86 -18.08 12.22
C GLY A 84 3.96 -19.11 12.02
N SER A 85 3.60 -20.38 12.19
CA SER A 85 4.53 -21.50 12.05
C SER A 85 3.95 -22.74 11.37
N SER A 86 2.69 -22.65 10.92
CA SER A 86 1.97 -23.72 10.24
C SER A 86 1.15 -23.21 9.05
N GLY A 87 0.98 -24.02 8.01
CA GLY A 87 0.29 -23.62 6.79
C GLY A 87 -1.14 -23.13 7.03
N LYS A 88 -1.87 -23.72 7.98
CA LYS A 88 -3.24 -23.29 8.34
C LYS A 88 -3.35 -21.87 8.87
N GLU A 89 -2.24 -21.29 9.34
CA GLU A 89 -2.21 -19.92 9.84
C GLU A 89 -2.05 -18.89 8.73
N ILE A 90 -1.75 -19.33 7.50
CA ILE A 90 -1.62 -18.46 6.32
C ILE A 90 -3.02 -18.01 5.89
N PRO A 91 -3.34 -16.71 5.98
CA PRO A 91 -4.67 -16.22 5.65
C PRO A 91 -4.97 -16.30 4.15
N PHE A 92 -6.26 -16.34 3.82
CA PHE A 92 -6.74 -16.13 2.45
C PHE A 92 -6.24 -14.79 1.91
N GLU A 93 -5.96 -14.73 0.60
CA GLU A 93 -5.45 -13.54 -0.09
C GLU A 93 -4.05 -13.12 0.41
N THR A 94 -3.19 -14.09 0.72
CA THR A 94 -1.76 -13.84 1.00
C THR A 94 -1.02 -13.55 -0.30
N GLN A 95 -0.33 -12.41 -0.34
CA GLN A 95 0.28 -11.85 -1.55
C GLN A 95 1.81 -11.86 -1.53
N PHE A 96 2.37 -12.05 -0.35
CA PHE A 96 3.79 -12.15 -0.12
C PHE A 96 4.00 -13.01 1.12
N LEU A 97 4.92 -13.95 1.07
CA LEU A 97 5.27 -14.83 2.18
C LEU A 97 6.79 -14.98 2.24
N ILE A 98 7.36 -14.90 3.43
CA ILE A 98 8.75 -15.23 3.71
C ILE A 98 8.82 -16.24 4.84
N VAL A 99 9.61 -17.28 4.66
CA VAL A 99 9.83 -18.36 5.62
C VAL A 99 11.27 -18.34 6.09
N GLU A 100 11.48 -18.47 7.40
CA GLU A 100 12.80 -18.63 7.99
C GLU A 100 13.06 -20.10 8.29
N ALA A 101 14.14 -20.63 7.73
CA ALA A 101 14.71 -21.94 8.05
C ALA A 101 16.12 -21.77 8.63
N HIS A 102 16.60 -22.79 9.33
CA HIS A 102 17.97 -22.83 9.85
C HIS A 102 18.68 -24.04 9.25
N ASP A 103 19.90 -23.83 8.75
CA ASP A 103 20.72 -24.91 8.22
C ASP A 103 20.87 -26.03 9.26
N GLY A 104 20.53 -27.26 8.83
CA GLY A 104 20.52 -28.47 9.64
C GLY A 104 21.84 -29.22 9.64
N SER A 105 22.94 -28.64 9.12
CA SER A 105 24.26 -29.26 9.19
C SER A 105 24.70 -29.43 10.66
N HIS A 106 24.48 -30.63 11.19
CA HIS A 106 24.73 -31.08 12.57
C HIS A 106 26.22 -31.19 12.96
N PHE A 107 27.09 -30.33 12.44
CA PHE A 107 28.51 -30.35 12.75
C PHE A 107 29.06 -28.93 12.81
N ASP A 108 28.68 -28.17 13.84
CA ASP A 108 29.57 -27.28 14.60
C ASP A 108 28.78 -26.52 15.69
N ASP A 109 29.19 -26.71 16.94
CA ASP A 109 28.71 -26.00 18.15
C ASP A 109 29.22 -24.54 18.19
N SER A 110 29.17 -23.82 17.06
CA SER A 110 29.43 -22.37 17.01
C SER A 110 28.12 -21.59 16.92
N ASP A 111 27.94 -20.68 17.88
CA ASP A 111 26.71 -19.95 18.28
C ASP A 111 25.96 -19.09 17.23
N GLU A 112 26.10 -19.29 15.92
CA GLU A 112 25.22 -18.64 14.92
C GLU A 112 24.81 -19.63 13.81
N LYS A 113 23.71 -20.36 14.04
CA LYS A 113 23.02 -21.07 12.94
C LYS A 113 22.63 -20.06 11.87
N THR A 114 23.24 -20.15 10.69
CA THR A 114 22.97 -19.24 9.59
C THR A 114 21.53 -19.49 9.11
N ALA A 115 20.66 -18.50 9.30
CA ALA A 115 19.29 -18.57 8.83
C ALA A 115 19.25 -18.45 7.30
N VAL A 116 18.36 -19.23 6.67
CA VAL A 116 18.02 -19.14 5.27
C VAL A 116 16.60 -18.61 5.17
N TYR A 117 16.43 -17.52 4.43
CA TYR A 117 15.14 -16.91 4.18
C TYR A 117 14.64 -17.31 2.80
N THR A 118 13.42 -17.84 2.73
CA THR A 118 12.77 -18.26 1.48
C THR A 118 11.56 -17.37 1.22
N VAL A 119 11.59 -16.60 0.14
CA VAL A 119 10.47 -15.78 -0.34
C VAL A 119 9.59 -16.60 -1.27
N PHE A 120 8.29 -16.51 -1.09
CA PHE A 120 7.26 -16.95 -2.04
C PHE A 120 6.50 -15.72 -2.51
N LEU A 121 6.60 -15.44 -3.81
CA LEU A 121 6.00 -14.29 -4.46
C LEU A 121 5.02 -14.77 -5.55
N PRO A 122 3.71 -14.83 -5.27
CA PRO A 122 2.68 -15.09 -6.28
C PRO A 122 2.69 -14.03 -7.36
N ILE A 123 2.51 -14.46 -8.61
CA ILE A 123 2.57 -13.58 -9.79
C ILE A 123 1.34 -13.73 -10.68
N LEU A 124 1.28 -12.88 -11.70
CA LEU A 124 0.25 -12.92 -12.73
C LEU A 124 0.66 -13.85 -13.87
N GLU A 125 -0.27 -14.66 -14.36
CA GLU A 125 -0.07 -15.47 -15.57
C GLU A 125 -1.26 -15.26 -16.52
N GLY A 126 -1.01 -14.58 -17.64
CA GLY A 126 -2.03 -14.23 -18.60
C GLY A 126 -3.15 -13.36 -18.01
N ALA A 127 -4.34 -13.95 -17.85
CA ALA A 127 -5.52 -13.29 -17.30
C ALA A 127 -5.79 -13.64 -15.83
N PHE A 128 -4.93 -14.47 -15.22
CA PHE A 128 -5.12 -14.99 -13.88
C PHE A 128 -4.13 -14.37 -12.89
N ARG A 129 -4.60 -14.21 -11.65
CA ARG A 129 -3.80 -13.82 -10.50
C ARG A 129 -3.64 -15.02 -9.56
N ALA A 130 -2.41 -15.31 -9.18
CA ALA A 130 -2.12 -16.24 -8.09
C ALA A 130 -2.06 -15.48 -6.75
N VAL A 131 -2.61 -16.09 -5.70
CA VAL A 131 -2.41 -15.72 -4.29
C VAL A 131 -2.18 -16.99 -3.48
N LEU A 132 -1.59 -16.86 -2.29
CA LEU A 132 -1.42 -17.96 -1.34
C LEU A 132 -2.54 -17.96 -0.31
N GLN A 133 -2.80 -19.14 0.25
CA GLN A 133 -3.65 -19.35 1.41
C GLN A 133 -3.26 -20.64 2.13
N GLY A 134 -3.72 -20.81 3.36
CA GLY A 134 -3.61 -22.05 4.13
C GLY A 134 -4.90 -22.86 4.15
N ASN A 135 -4.80 -24.14 4.51
CA ASN A 135 -5.94 -24.99 4.82
C ASN A 135 -5.78 -25.74 6.16
N GLU A 136 -6.82 -26.45 6.61
CA GLU A 136 -6.84 -27.15 7.89
C GLU A 136 -5.78 -28.28 8.00
N ASP A 137 -5.28 -28.77 6.87
CA ASP A 137 -4.26 -29.84 6.78
C ASP A 137 -2.82 -29.29 6.79
N ASN A 138 -2.65 -28.02 7.18
CA ASN A 138 -1.38 -27.28 7.17
C ASN A 138 -0.75 -27.11 5.78
N GLU A 139 -1.52 -27.27 4.70
CA GLU A 139 -1.00 -27.10 3.36
C GLU A 139 -0.97 -25.62 2.96
N LEU A 140 0.12 -25.23 2.30
CA LEU A 140 0.17 -24.03 1.50
C LEU A 140 -0.57 -24.31 0.18
N GLU A 141 -1.53 -23.46 -0.17
CA GLU A 141 -2.30 -23.57 -1.41
C GLU A 141 -2.07 -22.36 -2.31
N ILE A 142 -2.05 -22.61 -3.62
CA ILE A 142 -2.11 -21.56 -4.66
C ILE A 142 -3.56 -21.41 -5.10
N CYS A 143 -4.15 -20.24 -4.86
CA CYS A 143 -5.45 -19.86 -5.40
C CYS A 143 -5.24 -19.02 -6.66
N LEU A 144 -5.75 -19.51 -7.79
CA LEU A 144 -5.63 -18.90 -9.11
C LEU A 144 -6.99 -18.40 -9.58
N GLU A 145 -7.11 -17.11 -9.91
CA GLU A 145 -8.39 -16.50 -10.29
C GLU A 145 -8.29 -15.54 -11.49
N SER A 146 -9.21 -15.66 -12.45
CA SER A 146 -9.35 -14.73 -13.57
C SER A 146 -10.36 -13.62 -13.28
N GLY A 147 -11.31 -13.81 -12.37
CA GLY A 147 -12.41 -12.86 -12.12
C GLY A 147 -13.41 -12.71 -13.28
N ASP A 148 -13.37 -13.61 -14.27
CA ASP A 148 -14.33 -13.67 -15.37
C ASP A 148 -14.76 -15.12 -15.60
N PRO A 149 -16.04 -15.48 -15.40
CA PRO A 149 -16.53 -16.83 -15.63
C PRO A 149 -16.28 -17.38 -17.04
N SER A 150 -16.08 -16.51 -18.04
CA SER A 150 -15.76 -16.93 -19.41
C SER A 150 -14.27 -17.23 -19.63
N VAL A 151 -13.41 -16.88 -18.68
CA VAL A 151 -11.95 -17.08 -18.76
C VAL A 151 -11.56 -18.20 -17.81
N GLU A 152 -11.51 -19.42 -18.35
CA GLU A 152 -11.38 -20.66 -17.57
C GLU A 152 -10.09 -21.44 -17.82
N ARG A 153 -9.21 -20.97 -18.71
CA ARG A 153 -7.97 -21.65 -19.09
C ARG A 153 -6.73 -20.84 -18.72
N PHE A 154 -5.81 -21.47 -18.03
CA PHE A 154 -4.50 -20.93 -17.62
C PHE A 154 -3.41 -21.91 -18.07
N GLU A 155 -2.14 -21.46 -18.08
CA GLU A 155 -0.99 -22.30 -18.42
C GLU A 155 -0.49 -23.06 -17.19
N GLY A 156 -0.46 -22.39 -16.04
CA GLY A 156 -0.13 -22.95 -14.73
C GLY A 156 1.37 -23.05 -14.47
N SER A 157 2.22 -22.54 -15.35
CA SER A 157 3.66 -22.83 -15.36
C SER A 157 4.47 -21.97 -14.40
N HIS A 158 4.10 -20.70 -14.24
CA HIS A 158 4.86 -19.71 -13.47
C HIS A 158 3.90 -18.97 -12.52
N LEU A 159 3.43 -19.64 -11.47
CA LEU A 159 2.41 -19.09 -10.57
C LEU A 159 3.01 -18.40 -9.35
N VAL A 160 4.10 -18.94 -8.80
CA VAL A 160 4.79 -18.38 -7.64
C VAL A 160 6.29 -18.38 -7.88
N TYR A 161 6.93 -17.23 -7.78
CA TYR A 161 8.38 -17.13 -7.79
C TYR A 161 8.94 -17.38 -6.39
N VAL A 162 9.96 -18.23 -6.31
CA VAL A 162 10.65 -18.60 -5.08
C VAL A 162 12.10 -18.17 -5.17
N ALA A 163 12.60 -17.51 -4.13
CA ALA A 163 14.02 -17.16 -4.00
C ALA A 163 14.50 -17.35 -2.57
N ALA A 164 15.80 -17.61 -2.43
CA ALA A 164 16.39 -17.84 -1.12
C ALA A 164 17.76 -17.20 -0.93
N GLY A 165 18.11 -16.94 0.33
CA GLY A 165 19.41 -16.38 0.73
C GLY A 165 19.49 -16.08 2.22
N SER A 166 20.63 -15.53 2.64
CA SER A 166 20.97 -15.31 4.07
C SER A 166 20.55 -13.95 4.61
N ASP A 167 20.23 -12.97 3.75
CA ASP A 167 19.68 -11.68 4.15
C ASP A 167 18.23 -11.53 3.61
N PRO A 168 17.24 -11.31 4.48
CA PRO A 168 15.85 -11.30 4.05
C PRO A 168 15.52 -10.09 3.16
N PHE A 169 16.16 -8.93 3.38
CA PHE A 169 15.89 -7.74 2.59
C PHE A 169 16.49 -7.86 1.20
N ASP A 170 17.72 -8.36 1.08
CA ASP A 170 18.35 -8.60 -0.23
C ASP A 170 17.60 -9.69 -1.02
N VAL A 171 17.14 -10.77 -0.37
CA VAL A 171 16.35 -11.82 -1.03
C VAL A 171 15.02 -11.27 -1.57
N ILE A 172 14.33 -10.44 -0.78
CA ILE A 172 13.08 -9.78 -1.23
C ILE A 172 13.36 -8.88 -2.43
N THR A 173 14.36 -8.00 -2.36
CA THR A 173 14.71 -7.10 -3.46
C THR A 173 15.11 -7.86 -4.71
N ASN A 174 15.92 -8.92 -4.57
CA ASN A 174 16.34 -9.74 -5.69
C ASN A 174 15.17 -10.53 -6.29
N ALA A 175 14.24 -11.01 -5.47
CA ALA A 175 13.04 -11.68 -5.95
C ALA A 175 12.16 -10.75 -6.78
N VAL A 176 11.90 -9.54 -6.31
CA VAL A 176 11.12 -8.56 -7.06
C VAL A 176 11.84 -8.15 -8.35
N LYS A 177 13.17 -7.94 -8.33
CA LYS A 177 13.97 -7.67 -9.54
C LYS A 177 13.97 -8.85 -10.53
N ALA A 178 13.90 -10.08 -10.05
CA ALA A 178 13.78 -11.27 -10.90
C ALA A 178 12.42 -11.31 -11.60
N VAL A 179 11.33 -11.12 -10.85
CA VAL A 179 9.97 -11.05 -11.41
C VAL A 179 9.83 -9.86 -12.36
N GLU A 180 10.44 -8.72 -12.06
CA GLU A 180 10.50 -7.55 -12.95
C GLU A 180 11.05 -7.94 -14.34
N ARG A 181 12.16 -8.68 -14.37
CA ARG A 181 12.80 -9.15 -15.62
C ARG A 181 11.96 -10.20 -16.35
N HIS A 182 11.30 -11.09 -15.60
CA HIS A 182 10.49 -12.18 -16.16
C HIS A 182 9.18 -11.66 -16.75
N LEU A 183 8.40 -10.92 -15.97
CA LEU A 183 7.10 -10.40 -16.42
C LEU A 183 7.26 -9.24 -17.40
N GLN A 184 8.29 -8.40 -17.22
CA GLN A 184 8.50 -7.15 -17.98
C GLN A 184 7.31 -6.19 -17.96
N THR A 185 6.43 -6.40 -16.99
CA THR A 185 5.25 -5.58 -16.74
C THR A 185 5.66 -4.33 -15.98
N PHE A 186 6.62 -4.44 -15.06
CA PHE A 186 6.87 -3.43 -14.06
C PHE A 186 8.27 -2.84 -13.97
N SER A 187 8.41 -1.81 -13.13
CA SER A 187 9.71 -1.22 -12.79
C SER A 187 9.91 -1.15 -11.28
N HIS A 188 11.02 -1.69 -10.78
CA HIS A 188 11.38 -1.59 -9.37
C HIS A 188 11.40 -0.14 -8.88
N ARG A 189 11.07 0.12 -7.60
CA ARG A 189 10.96 1.47 -6.99
C ARG A 189 12.13 2.39 -7.36
N GLU A 190 13.36 1.85 -7.31
CA GLU A 190 14.60 2.58 -7.58
C GLU A 190 14.69 3.19 -8.99
N LYS A 191 13.93 2.66 -9.96
CA LYS A 191 13.92 3.15 -11.35
C LYS A 191 12.87 4.25 -11.59
N LYS A 192 12.05 4.57 -10.57
CA LYS A 192 10.93 5.50 -10.70
C LYS A 192 11.32 6.92 -10.26
N LYS A 193 10.72 7.92 -10.90
CA LYS A 193 10.86 9.32 -10.50
C LYS A 193 10.00 9.59 -9.26
N MET A 194 10.65 9.84 -8.12
CA MET A 194 9.98 10.27 -6.90
C MET A 194 9.46 11.71 -7.04
N PRO A 195 8.20 12.00 -6.69
CA PRO A 195 7.69 13.37 -6.65
C PRO A 195 8.32 14.16 -5.50
N ASP A 196 8.67 15.42 -5.74
CA ASP A 196 9.30 16.30 -4.75
C ASP A 196 8.36 16.65 -3.59
N MET A 197 7.04 16.53 -3.79
CA MET A 197 6.03 16.68 -2.74
C MET A 197 6.35 15.86 -1.48
N LEU A 198 7.02 14.70 -1.61
CA LEU A 198 7.44 13.86 -0.49
C LEU A 198 8.39 14.57 0.49
N ASN A 199 9.11 15.61 0.08
CA ASN A 199 10.12 16.29 0.89
C ASN A 199 9.57 17.47 1.71
N TRP A 200 8.26 17.72 1.62
CA TRP A 200 7.62 18.83 2.28
C TRP A 200 6.56 18.39 3.27
N PHE A 201 6.25 19.26 4.23
CA PHE A 201 5.09 19.07 5.08
C PHE A 201 3.81 19.43 4.34
N GLY A 202 2.75 18.64 4.54
CA GLY A 202 1.45 18.87 3.91
C GLY A 202 0.26 18.79 4.85
N TRP A 203 -0.90 19.03 4.27
CA TRP A 203 -2.20 18.93 4.94
C TRP A 203 -3.22 18.25 4.02
N CYS A 204 -3.95 17.28 4.56
CA CYS A 204 -5.07 16.63 3.88
C CYS A 204 -6.39 17.15 4.46
N THR A 205 -7.40 17.40 3.63
CA THR A 205 -8.67 17.95 4.10
C THR A 205 -9.68 16.90 4.59
N TRP A 206 -9.33 15.60 4.56
CA TRP A 206 -10.25 14.49 4.84
C TRP A 206 -10.80 14.53 6.27
N ASP A 207 -10.04 14.23 7.32
CA ASP A 207 -10.58 14.27 8.70
C ASP A 207 -10.93 15.70 9.17
N ALA A 208 -10.42 16.72 8.45
CA ALA A 208 -10.72 18.11 8.73
C ALA A 208 -12.18 18.47 8.40
N PHE A 209 -12.71 17.95 7.28
CA PHE A 209 -14.03 18.32 6.77
C PHE A 209 -14.86 17.18 6.18
N TYR A 210 -14.27 16.02 5.96
CA TYR A 210 -14.77 14.92 5.12
C TYR A 210 -15.35 15.48 3.82
N THR A 211 -16.54 15.04 3.43
CA THR A 211 -17.22 15.52 2.23
C THR A 211 -17.70 16.96 2.31
N ASP A 212 -17.60 17.63 3.46
CA ASP A 212 -18.05 19.02 3.66
C ASP A 212 -16.96 20.06 3.33
N VAL A 213 -15.81 19.64 2.79
CA VAL A 213 -14.74 20.55 2.40
C VAL A 213 -15.24 21.65 1.44
N THR A 214 -14.82 22.89 1.69
CA THR A 214 -15.15 24.08 0.88
C THR A 214 -13.89 24.87 0.55
N SER A 215 -13.95 25.71 -0.50
CA SER A 215 -12.87 26.63 -0.83
C SER A 215 -12.50 27.58 0.32
N GLU A 216 -13.46 27.96 1.16
CA GLU A 216 -13.23 28.81 2.32
C GLU A 216 -12.61 28.02 3.48
N GLY A 217 -13.06 26.79 3.74
CA GLY A 217 -12.46 25.91 4.74
C GLY A 217 -10.98 25.63 4.45
N VAL A 218 -10.61 25.44 3.18
CA VAL A 218 -9.20 25.27 2.77
C VAL A 218 -8.36 26.51 3.13
N LYS A 219 -8.84 27.72 2.83
CA LYS A 219 -8.12 28.96 3.20
C LYS A 219 -7.95 29.08 4.70
N GLN A 220 -9.03 28.87 5.46
CA GLN A 220 -9.01 28.97 6.92
C GLN A 220 -8.05 27.97 7.54
N GLY A 221 -7.97 26.75 7.00
CA GLY A 221 -7.00 25.74 7.43
C GLY A 221 -5.57 26.20 7.21
N LEU A 222 -5.22 26.65 6.00
CA LEU A 222 -3.87 27.14 5.69
C LEU A 222 -3.49 28.35 6.57
N GLU A 223 -4.38 29.33 6.72
CA GLU A 223 -4.18 30.48 7.61
C GLU A 223 -4.01 30.06 9.07
N SER A 224 -4.70 29.00 9.52
CA SER A 224 -4.58 28.51 10.89
C SER A 224 -3.21 27.87 11.19
N PHE A 225 -2.58 27.20 10.21
CA PHE A 225 -1.21 26.71 10.37
C PHE A 225 -0.20 27.85 10.44
N GLU A 226 -0.33 28.84 9.56
CA GLU A 226 0.58 29.98 9.49
C GLU A 226 0.58 30.80 10.79
N LYS A 227 -0.58 30.94 11.44
CA LYS A 227 -0.69 31.57 12.77
C LYS A 227 0.16 30.88 13.85
N GLY A 228 0.41 29.58 13.73
CA GLY A 228 1.28 28.82 14.63
C GLY A 228 2.75 28.73 14.20
N GLY A 229 3.11 29.36 13.08
CA GLY A 229 4.45 29.36 12.51
C GLY A 229 4.79 28.08 11.72
N ILE A 230 3.79 27.30 11.30
CA ILE A 230 3.98 26.15 10.41
C ILE A 230 3.41 26.52 9.04
N SER A 231 4.15 26.20 7.97
CA SER A 231 3.74 26.49 6.59
C SER A 231 3.68 25.20 5.78
N PRO A 232 2.50 24.58 5.64
CA PRO A 232 2.30 23.49 4.69
C PRO A 232 2.74 23.93 3.29
N LYS A 233 3.48 23.07 2.59
CA LYS A 233 3.89 23.32 1.20
C LYS A 233 3.11 22.48 0.21
N PHE A 234 2.32 21.54 0.68
CA PHE A 234 1.29 20.94 -0.15
C PHE A 234 -0.02 20.77 0.60
N VAL A 235 -1.10 20.73 -0.18
CA VAL A 235 -2.43 20.38 0.33
C VAL A 235 -3.07 19.33 -0.58
N ILE A 236 -3.74 18.36 0.02
CA ILE A 236 -4.62 17.41 -0.67
C ILE A 236 -6.05 17.85 -0.38
N ILE A 237 -6.74 18.35 -1.40
CA ILE A 237 -8.19 18.58 -1.35
C ILE A 237 -8.86 17.22 -1.58
N ASP A 238 -9.23 16.59 -0.48
CA ASP A 238 -9.83 15.26 -0.44
C ASP A 238 -11.31 15.29 -0.87
N ASP A 239 -11.98 14.13 -0.83
CA ASP A 239 -13.36 13.95 -1.30
C ASP A 239 -14.33 15.03 -0.76
N GLY A 240 -15.26 15.45 -1.62
CA GLY A 240 -16.22 16.52 -1.36
C GLY A 240 -16.15 17.67 -2.36
N TRP A 241 -15.13 17.76 -3.22
CA TRP A 241 -14.99 18.84 -4.22
C TRP A 241 -15.67 18.52 -5.57
N GLN A 242 -15.85 17.23 -5.90
CA GLN A 242 -16.38 16.77 -7.18
C GLN A 242 -17.89 17.04 -7.33
N SER A 243 -18.35 17.17 -8.57
CA SER A 243 -19.77 17.23 -8.91
C SER A 243 -20.37 15.83 -8.93
N VAL A 244 -21.13 15.50 -7.89
CA VAL A 244 -21.69 14.16 -7.73
C VAL A 244 -23.15 14.20 -7.32
N ALA A 245 -23.87 13.13 -7.65
CA ALA A 245 -25.24 12.93 -7.18
C ALA A 245 -25.56 11.44 -7.14
N MET A 246 -26.48 11.05 -6.26
CA MET A 246 -27.08 9.72 -6.23
C MET A 246 -28.16 9.59 -7.31
N ASP A 247 -28.41 8.37 -7.80
CA ASP A 247 -29.57 8.12 -8.66
C ASP A 247 -30.87 8.15 -7.85
N THR A 248 -32.00 8.42 -8.49
CA THR A 248 -33.32 8.47 -7.85
C THR A 248 -33.73 7.14 -7.21
N THR A 249 -33.25 6.03 -7.77
CA THR A 249 -33.45 4.66 -7.25
C THR A 249 -32.30 4.20 -6.35
N GLY A 250 -31.29 5.05 -6.13
CA GLY A 250 -30.12 4.73 -5.32
C GLY A 250 -30.47 4.63 -3.84
N ILE A 251 -29.71 3.79 -3.14
CA ILE A 251 -29.82 3.59 -1.70
C ILE A 251 -28.57 4.19 -1.08
N ALA A 252 -28.77 5.28 -0.33
CA ALA A 252 -27.69 5.96 0.35
C ALA A 252 -26.98 5.02 1.33
N CYS A 253 -25.65 5.09 1.35
CA CYS A 253 -24.87 4.61 2.47
C CYS A 253 -24.60 5.82 3.36
N ILE A 254 -25.17 5.81 4.56
CA ILE A 254 -24.99 6.90 5.53
C ILE A 254 -24.22 6.31 6.69
N ALA A 255 -22.97 6.75 6.84
CA ALA A 255 -22.17 6.55 8.03
C ALA A 255 -21.59 7.91 8.42
N GLU A 256 -21.40 8.15 9.72
CA GLU A 256 -20.64 9.31 10.17
C GLU A 256 -19.23 9.24 9.60
N ASP A 257 -18.67 10.41 9.26
CA ASP A 257 -17.27 10.51 8.82
C ASP A 257 -16.98 9.69 7.53
N ALA A 258 -17.99 9.46 6.69
CA ALA A 258 -17.87 8.70 5.44
C ALA A 258 -18.61 9.37 4.27
N ALA A 259 -18.12 9.10 3.06
CA ALA A 259 -18.81 9.50 1.82
C ALA A 259 -20.05 8.63 1.55
N ASN A 260 -21.03 9.17 0.83
CA ASN A 260 -22.11 8.35 0.29
C ASN A 260 -21.60 7.59 -0.95
N PHE A 261 -21.25 6.32 -0.76
CA PHE A 261 -20.68 5.46 -1.80
C PHE A 261 -21.61 5.20 -3.01
N ALA A 262 -22.89 5.52 -2.91
CA ALA A 262 -23.87 5.42 -4.00
C ALA A 262 -23.84 6.61 -4.99
N ASN A 263 -23.15 7.69 -4.63
CA ASN A 263 -23.03 8.87 -5.49
C ASN A 263 -22.19 8.55 -6.74
N ARG A 264 -22.53 9.20 -7.86
CA ARG A 264 -21.83 9.09 -9.14
C ARG A 264 -21.36 10.44 -9.61
N LEU A 265 -20.24 10.47 -10.33
CA LEU A 265 -19.75 11.66 -11.00
C LEU A 265 -20.79 12.12 -12.04
N THR A 266 -21.17 13.40 -11.97
CA THR A 266 -22.13 14.02 -12.89
C THR A 266 -21.50 15.11 -13.75
N ASN A 267 -20.28 15.55 -13.42
CA ASN A 267 -19.49 16.46 -14.23
C ASN A 267 -18.01 16.34 -13.86
N ILE A 268 -17.10 16.53 -14.81
CA ILE A 268 -15.64 16.55 -14.56
C ILE A 268 -15.18 17.80 -13.80
N LYS A 269 -15.94 18.90 -13.87
CA LYS A 269 -15.65 20.13 -13.14
C LYS A 269 -16.14 20.02 -11.70
N GLU A 270 -15.52 20.82 -10.82
CA GLU A 270 -15.88 20.93 -9.41
C GLU A 270 -17.36 21.29 -9.19
N ASN A 271 -17.82 21.02 -7.97
CA ASN A 271 -19.13 21.45 -7.50
C ASN A 271 -19.12 22.91 -7.03
N HIS A 272 -20.31 23.38 -6.65
CA HIS A 272 -20.55 24.77 -6.24
C HIS A 272 -19.69 25.24 -5.05
N LYS A 273 -19.19 24.35 -4.17
CA LYS A 273 -18.37 24.72 -2.99
C LYS A 273 -16.99 25.27 -3.36
N PHE A 274 -16.55 24.98 -4.59
CA PHE A 274 -15.27 25.43 -5.15
C PHE A 274 -15.45 26.44 -6.29
N GLN A 275 -16.68 26.92 -6.51
CA GLN A 275 -16.96 28.03 -7.40
C GLN A 275 -17.06 29.34 -6.61
N LYS A 276 -16.49 30.41 -7.16
CA LYS A 276 -16.60 31.75 -6.60
C LYS A 276 -18.07 32.18 -6.59
N ASN A 277 -18.61 32.42 -5.40
CA ASN A 277 -20.03 32.68 -5.17
C ASN A 277 -20.96 31.54 -5.65
N GLY A 278 -20.45 30.30 -5.67
CA GLY A 278 -21.21 29.13 -6.08
C GLY A 278 -22.41 28.90 -5.17
N LYS A 279 -23.52 28.44 -5.78
CA LYS A 279 -24.76 28.08 -5.08
C LYS A 279 -25.15 26.67 -5.49
N GLU A 280 -25.69 25.93 -4.54
CA GLU A 280 -26.19 24.58 -4.82
C GLU A 280 -27.22 24.59 -5.96
N GLY A 281 -27.11 23.61 -6.86
CA GLY A 281 -27.95 23.52 -8.06
C GLY A 281 -27.58 24.50 -9.20
N GLN A 282 -26.61 25.39 -9.01
CA GLN A 282 -26.12 26.30 -10.04
C GLN A 282 -24.69 25.94 -10.44
N ARG A 283 -24.34 26.16 -11.72
CA ARG A 283 -22.99 25.98 -12.25
C ARG A 283 -22.58 27.21 -13.05
N ALA A 284 -21.47 27.82 -12.65
CA ALA A 284 -20.75 28.74 -13.51
C ALA A 284 -19.94 27.95 -14.55
N GLU A 285 -20.04 28.32 -15.82
CA GLU A 285 -19.26 27.67 -16.89
C GLU A 285 -17.85 28.25 -17.06
N ASP A 286 -17.65 29.48 -16.60
CA ASP A 286 -16.35 30.16 -16.64
C ASP A 286 -15.33 29.46 -15.72
N PRO A 287 -14.29 28.82 -16.26
CA PRO A 287 -13.27 28.15 -15.46
C PRO A 287 -12.52 29.09 -14.51
N ALA A 288 -12.46 30.40 -14.81
CA ALA A 288 -11.83 31.42 -13.96
C ALA A 288 -12.62 31.66 -12.66
N MET A 289 -13.86 31.16 -12.59
CA MET A 289 -14.71 31.20 -11.41
C MET A 289 -14.70 29.87 -10.64
N GLY A 290 -14.05 28.83 -11.17
CA GLY A 290 -14.01 27.48 -10.61
C GLY A 290 -12.79 27.20 -9.74
N LEU A 291 -12.31 25.95 -9.79
CA LEU A 291 -11.15 25.48 -9.03
C LEU A 291 -9.88 26.33 -9.27
N SER A 292 -9.71 26.87 -10.48
CA SER A 292 -8.57 27.73 -10.83
C SER A 292 -8.49 28.99 -9.95
N HIS A 293 -9.64 29.55 -9.57
CA HIS A 293 -9.72 30.75 -8.74
C HIS A 293 -9.12 30.51 -7.35
N ILE A 294 -9.55 29.43 -6.70
CA ILE A 294 -9.10 29.09 -5.35
C ILE A 294 -7.64 28.65 -5.36
N VAL A 295 -7.23 27.83 -6.33
CA VAL A 295 -5.84 27.36 -6.45
C VAL A 295 -4.88 28.54 -6.65
N ALA A 296 -5.21 29.47 -7.56
CA ALA A 296 -4.42 30.68 -7.74
C ALA A 296 -4.38 31.54 -6.47
N ASN A 297 -5.50 31.65 -5.75
CA ASN A 297 -5.57 32.41 -4.50
C ASN A 297 -4.65 31.81 -3.42
N ILE A 298 -4.75 30.50 -3.16
CA ILE A 298 -3.98 29.85 -2.11
C ILE A 298 -2.49 29.77 -2.44
N LYS A 299 -2.11 29.54 -3.70
CA LYS A 299 -0.69 29.56 -4.13
C LYS A 299 -0.07 30.96 -4.10
N THR A 300 -0.87 32.02 -4.26
CA THR A 300 -0.37 33.40 -4.18
C THR A 300 -0.22 33.87 -2.75
N LYS A 301 -1.18 33.51 -1.88
CA LYS A 301 -1.20 33.95 -0.47
C LYS A 301 -0.31 33.13 0.43
N HIS A 302 -0.25 31.83 0.19
CA HIS A 302 0.50 30.88 1.00
C HIS A 302 1.70 30.40 0.19
N ALA A 303 2.78 30.05 0.87
CA ALA A 303 3.97 29.50 0.23
C ALA A 303 3.79 28.03 -0.21
N LEU A 304 2.60 27.68 -0.74
CA LEU A 304 2.26 26.36 -1.26
C LEU A 304 3.04 26.09 -2.56
N LYS A 305 3.61 24.89 -2.63
CA LYS A 305 4.27 24.34 -3.82
C LYS A 305 3.33 23.46 -4.63
N TYR A 306 2.56 22.62 -3.94
CA TYR A 306 1.73 21.60 -4.59
C TYR A 306 0.29 21.63 -4.08
N VAL A 307 -0.67 21.51 -4.99
CA VAL A 307 -2.08 21.28 -4.67
C VAL A 307 -2.50 20.01 -5.38
N TYR A 308 -2.89 19.00 -4.61
CA TYR A 308 -3.41 17.74 -5.11
C TYR A 308 -4.91 17.68 -4.87
N VAL A 309 -5.63 16.91 -5.68
CA VAL A 309 -7.06 16.63 -5.47
C VAL A 309 -7.33 15.14 -5.48
N TRP A 310 -8.35 14.71 -4.75
CA TRP A 310 -8.78 13.32 -4.71
C TRP A 310 -9.75 12.98 -5.85
N HIS A 311 -9.68 11.76 -6.38
CA HIS A 311 -10.80 11.13 -7.09
C HIS A 311 -10.70 9.60 -7.02
N ALA A 312 -11.81 8.89 -7.20
CA ALA A 312 -11.76 7.43 -7.36
C ALA A 312 -11.27 7.02 -8.76
N ILE A 313 -10.72 5.82 -8.91
CA ILE A 313 -10.27 5.29 -10.22
C ILE A 313 -11.41 5.27 -11.25
N THR A 314 -12.64 5.03 -10.82
CA THR A 314 -13.83 5.00 -11.67
C THR A 314 -14.51 6.37 -11.80
N GLY A 315 -13.84 7.45 -11.38
CA GLY A 315 -14.31 8.83 -11.42
C GLY A 315 -14.87 9.32 -10.09
N TYR A 316 -15.71 8.50 -9.43
CA TYR A 316 -16.19 8.68 -8.06
C TYR A 316 -16.57 7.30 -7.49
N TRP A 317 -16.98 7.20 -6.21
CA TRP A 317 -17.33 5.92 -5.56
C TRP A 317 -18.28 5.03 -6.39
N GLY A 318 -19.41 5.56 -6.85
CA GLY A 318 -20.38 4.85 -7.71
C GLY A 318 -20.06 4.89 -9.21
N GLY A 319 -18.89 5.40 -9.60
CA GLY A 319 -18.47 5.57 -10.99
C GLY A 319 -18.99 6.84 -11.68
N VAL A 320 -18.93 6.87 -13.01
CA VAL A 320 -19.45 7.95 -13.86
C VAL A 320 -20.90 7.68 -14.22
N ARG A 321 -21.80 8.65 -13.98
CA ARG A 321 -23.23 8.49 -14.27
C ARG A 321 -23.50 8.20 -15.76
N PRO A 322 -24.13 7.06 -16.11
CA PRO A 322 -24.54 6.78 -17.49
C PRO A 322 -25.47 7.85 -18.05
N GLY A 323 -25.21 8.30 -19.29
CA GLY A 323 -26.05 9.27 -19.99
C GLY A 323 -26.07 10.68 -19.38
N ALA A 324 -25.13 11.00 -18.49
CA ALA A 324 -25.02 12.36 -17.95
C ALA A 324 -24.62 13.36 -19.04
N THR A 325 -25.27 14.52 -19.04
CA THR A 325 -25.08 15.56 -20.04
C THR A 325 -23.62 16.06 -20.07
N GLY A 326 -23.03 16.06 -21.26
CA GLY A 326 -21.63 16.45 -21.49
C GLY A 326 -20.62 15.35 -21.15
N MET A 327 -21.08 14.14 -20.84
CA MET A 327 -20.25 12.97 -20.51
C MET A 327 -20.68 11.71 -21.28
N GLU A 328 -21.59 11.84 -22.24
CA GLU A 328 -22.14 10.73 -23.03
C GLU A 328 -21.05 10.03 -23.87
N HIS A 329 -20.04 10.78 -24.32
CA HIS A 329 -18.92 10.26 -25.12
C HIS A 329 -18.00 9.30 -24.37
N TYR A 330 -18.11 9.22 -23.04
CA TYR A 330 -17.43 8.20 -22.23
C TYR A 330 -18.14 6.84 -22.26
N GLU A 331 -19.37 6.79 -22.77
CA GLU A 331 -20.17 5.57 -22.92
C GLU A 331 -20.25 4.75 -21.63
N SER A 332 -20.38 5.44 -20.47
CA SER A 332 -20.47 4.78 -19.17
C SER A 332 -21.71 3.88 -19.09
N LYS A 333 -21.54 2.67 -18.55
CA LYS A 333 -22.59 1.66 -18.39
C LYS A 333 -22.67 1.16 -16.96
N MET A 334 -23.88 0.88 -16.51
CA MET A 334 -24.08 0.27 -15.20
C MET A 334 -23.55 -1.16 -15.19
N THR A 335 -22.66 -1.44 -14.26
CA THR A 335 -22.05 -2.75 -14.02
C THR A 335 -22.17 -3.10 -12.54
N TYR A 336 -22.27 -4.38 -12.20
CA TYR A 336 -22.45 -4.82 -10.82
C TYR A 336 -21.20 -5.59 -10.35
N PRO A 337 -20.34 -4.96 -9.54
CA PRO A 337 -19.16 -5.59 -8.94
C PRO A 337 -19.44 -6.94 -8.25
N ILE A 338 -18.55 -7.93 -8.45
CA ILE A 338 -18.61 -9.23 -7.78
C ILE A 338 -17.26 -9.49 -7.08
N SER A 339 -17.31 -9.64 -5.76
CA SER A 339 -16.11 -9.93 -4.95
C SER A 339 -15.71 -11.41 -5.04
N SER A 340 -14.41 -11.70 -4.99
CA SER A 340 -13.90 -13.08 -4.98
C SER A 340 -14.21 -13.79 -3.66
N PRO A 341 -14.33 -15.14 -3.65
CA PRO A 341 -14.44 -15.90 -2.40
C PRO A 341 -13.27 -15.63 -1.43
N GLY A 342 -12.06 -15.42 -1.95
CA GLY A 342 -10.89 -15.09 -1.12
C GLY A 342 -11.07 -13.81 -0.32
N ILE A 343 -11.62 -12.75 -0.94
CA ILE A 343 -11.89 -11.49 -0.24
C ILE A 343 -13.09 -11.60 0.69
N GLN A 344 -14.14 -12.34 0.32
CA GLN A 344 -15.29 -12.61 1.19
C GLN A 344 -14.90 -13.41 2.44
N SER A 345 -13.80 -14.15 2.40
CA SER A 345 -13.22 -14.83 3.56
C SER A 345 -12.58 -13.86 4.57
N ASN A 346 -12.40 -12.57 4.23
CA ASN A 346 -11.81 -11.56 5.11
C ASN A 346 -12.87 -10.50 5.56
N GLU A 347 -12.43 -9.35 6.08
CA GLU A 347 -13.32 -8.33 6.66
C GLU A 347 -14.34 -7.81 5.63
N PRO A 348 -15.65 -7.81 5.96
CA PRO A 348 -16.69 -7.21 5.11
C PRO A 348 -16.43 -5.73 4.86
N CYS A 349 -16.73 -5.27 3.65
CA CYS A 349 -16.53 -3.88 3.27
C CYS A 349 -17.87 -3.20 2.92
N ASP A 350 -18.31 -2.28 3.79
CA ASP A 350 -19.57 -1.55 3.59
C ASP A 350 -19.55 -0.68 2.33
N ALA A 351 -18.41 -0.08 2.00
CA ALA A 351 -18.23 0.66 0.76
C ALA A 351 -18.46 -0.23 -0.46
N PHE A 352 -17.83 -1.42 -0.50
CA PHE A 352 -18.05 -2.39 -1.57
C PHE A 352 -19.51 -2.84 -1.63
N ASN A 353 -20.11 -3.20 -0.50
CA ASN A 353 -21.50 -3.65 -0.43
C ASN A 353 -22.46 -2.58 -0.97
N SER A 354 -22.23 -1.31 -0.65
CA SER A 354 -23.01 -0.20 -1.19
C SER A 354 -22.86 -0.07 -2.70
N ILE A 355 -21.63 -0.11 -3.23
CA ILE A 355 -21.36 -0.01 -4.67
C ILE A 355 -21.97 -1.21 -5.41
N ALA A 356 -21.78 -2.43 -4.90
CA ALA A 356 -22.32 -3.65 -5.50
C ALA A 356 -23.86 -3.62 -5.54
N LYS A 357 -24.52 -3.11 -4.49
CA LYS A 357 -25.97 -2.98 -4.43
C LYS A 357 -26.50 -1.91 -5.39
N ASN A 358 -25.85 -0.76 -5.47
CA ASN A 358 -26.27 0.37 -6.31
C ASN A 358 -25.85 0.23 -7.78
N GLY A 359 -24.88 -0.64 -8.06
CA GLY A 359 -24.16 -0.69 -9.33
C GLY A 359 -23.06 0.37 -9.42
N LEU A 360 -22.15 0.18 -10.36
CA LEU A 360 -21.05 1.09 -10.67
C LEU A 360 -21.18 1.56 -12.12
N GLY A 361 -21.12 2.87 -12.33
CA GLY A 361 -21.08 3.50 -13.65
C GLY A 361 -19.69 3.34 -14.26
N LEU A 362 -19.48 2.25 -14.99
CA LEU A 362 -18.19 1.91 -15.58
C LEU A 362 -18.04 2.61 -16.92
N VAL A 363 -17.11 3.58 -17.00
CA VAL A 363 -16.67 4.18 -18.27
C VAL A 363 -16.28 3.07 -19.25
N ASN A 364 -16.58 3.21 -20.54
CA ASN A 364 -16.16 2.21 -21.51
C ASN A 364 -14.62 2.06 -21.45
N PRO A 365 -14.06 0.85 -21.25
CA PRO A 365 -12.61 0.64 -21.19
C PRO A 365 -11.84 1.11 -22.44
N GLU A 366 -12.50 1.30 -23.58
CA GLU A 366 -11.89 1.88 -24.79
C GLU A 366 -11.84 3.41 -24.79
N LYS A 367 -12.62 4.06 -23.91
CA LYS A 367 -12.72 5.52 -23.75
C LYS A 367 -12.06 6.03 -22.47
N ILE A 368 -11.58 5.15 -21.60
CA ILE A 368 -11.07 5.51 -20.27
C ILE A 368 -9.86 6.46 -20.31
N LEU A 369 -8.98 6.34 -21.31
CA LEU A 369 -7.88 7.28 -21.52
C LEU A 369 -8.39 8.70 -21.84
N ASN A 370 -9.47 8.81 -22.61
CA ASN A 370 -10.07 10.11 -22.91
C ASN A 370 -10.67 10.72 -21.64
N PHE A 371 -11.37 9.92 -20.83
CA PHE A 371 -11.91 10.34 -19.54
C PHE A 371 -10.82 10.90 -18.62
N TYR A 372 -9.76 10.12 -18.35
CA TYR A 372 -8.67 10.60 -17.49
C TYR A 372 -7.94 11.80 -18.09
N ASN A 373 -7.72 11.83 -19.41
CA ASN A 373 -7.04 12.97 -20.03
C ASN A 373 -7.87 14.24 -19.93
N GLU A 374 -9.19 14.17 -20.15
CA GLU A 374 -10.08 15.33 -20.06
C GLU A 374 -10.13 15.85 -18.61
N LEU A 375 -10.32 14.94 -17.63
CA LEU A 375 -10.30 15.27 -16.22
C LEU A 375 -8.97 15.90 -15.78
N HIS A 376 -7.84 15.23 -16.06
CA HIS A 376 -6.53 15.73 -15.60
C HIS A 376 -6.05 16.96 -16.39
N SER A 377 -6.42 17.11 -17.67
CA SER A 377 -6.13 18.34 -18.41
C SER A 377 -6.88 19.52 -17.80
N TYR A 378 -8.15 19.32 -17.41
CA TYR A 378 -8.91 20.33 -16.69
C TYR A 378 -8.24 20.70 -15.36
N LEU A 379 -7.91 19.70 -14.53
CA LEU A 379 -7.24 19.92 -13.25
C LEU A 379 -5.90 20.65 -13.40
N ALA A 380 -5.05 20.21 -14.33
CA ALA A 380 -3.77 20.87 -14.62
C ALA A 380 -3.97 22.31 -15.09
N SER A 381 -5.00 22.59 -15.92
CA SER A 381 -5.33 23.96 -16.35
C SER A 381 -5.82 24.84 -15.19
N ALA A 382 -6.41 24.24 -14.15
CA ALA A 382 -6.77 24.91 -12.91
C ALA A 382 -5.60 25.08 -11.93
N GLY A 383 -4.39 24.63 -12.30
CA GLY A 383 -3.18 24.77 -11.49
C GLY A 383 -2.99 23.67 -10.44
N ILE A 384 -3.74 22.56 -10.52
CA ILE A 384 -3.51 21.35 -9.73
C ILE A 384 -2.23 20.65 -10.19
N ASP A 385 -1.42 20.18 -9.25
CA ASP A 385 -0.10 19.62 -9.51
C ASP A 385 -0.08 18.08 -9.49
N GLY A 386 -1.13 17.46 -8.95
CA GLY A 386 -1.26 16.01 -8.89
C GLY A 386 -2.60 15.54 -8.32
N VAL A 387 -2.74 14.22 -8.16
CA VAL A 387 -3.98 13.59 -7.68
C VAL A 387 -3.73 12.51 -6.63
N LYS A 388 -4.66 12.33 -5.68
CA LYS A 388 -4.78 11.11 -4.86
C LYS A 388 -5.86 10.24 -5.50
N VAL A 389 -5.52 9.04 -5.96
CA VAL A 389 -6.46 8.17 -6.67
C VAL A 389 -6.83 6.99 -5.79
N ASP A 390 -8.10 6.94 -5.39
CA ASP A 390 -8.62 5.93 -4.46
C ASP A 390 -9.48 4.88 -5.17
N VAL A 391 -9.97 3.92 -4.38
CA VAL A 391 -10.91 2.87 -4.79
C VAL A 391 -10.37 2.02 -5.94
N GLN A 392 -9.05 1.85 -6.04
CA GLN A 392 -8.45 1.22 -7.22
C GLN A 392 -8.81 -0.27 -7.32
N ASN A 393 -8.71 -1.01 -6.20
CA ASN A 393 -9.01 -2.44 -6.11
C ASN A 393 -10.42 -2.84 -6.58
N ILE A 394 -11.36 -1.89 -6.79
CA ILE A 394 -12.69 -2.21 -7.32
C ILE A 394 -12.62 -2.85 -8.70
N LEU A 395 -11.59 -2.54 -9.49
CA LEU A 395 -11.43 -3.05 -10.84
C LEU A 395 -11.33 -4.59 -10.88
N GLU A 396 -10.81 -5.22 -9.83
CA GLU A 396 -10.69 -6.68 -9.78
C GLU A 396 -12.06 -7.39 -9.80
N THR A 397 -13.09 -6.70 -9.34
CA THR A 397 -14.46 -7.19 -9.19
C THR A 397 -15.30 -6.99 -10.46
N LEU A 398 -14.71 -6.38 -11.49
CA LEU A 398 -15.34 -5.98 -12.75
C LEU A 398 -14.79 -6.77 -13.95
N GLY A 399 -14.12 -7.90 -13.71
CA GLY A 399 -13.46 -8.69 -14.76
C GLY A 399 -14.41 -9.33 -15.78
N ALA A 400 -15.64 -9.66 -15.36
CA ALA A 400 -16.62 -10.37 -16.18
C ALA A 400 -16.99 -9.60 -17.46
N GLY A 401 -16.84 -10.24 -18.62
CA GLY A 401 -17.11 -9.63 -19.93
C GLY A 401 -15.97 -8.74 -20.45
N HIS A 402 -14.89 -8.60 -19.68
CA HIS A 402 -13.71 -7.83 -20.06
C HIS A 402 -12.46 -8.71 -20.21
N GLY A 403 -12.62 -10.05 -20.14
CA GLY A 403 -11.56 -11.02 -20.36
C GLY A 403 -10.67 -11.22 -19.13
N GLY A 404 -11.22 -10.93 -17.94
CA GLY A 404 -10.58 -11.13 -16.65
C GLY A 404 -10.16 -9.84 -15.95
N ARG A 405 -10.04 -9.92 -14.62
CA ARG A 405 -9.61 -8.84 -13.72
C ARG A 405 -8.29 -8.22 -14.16
N VAL A 406 -7.32 -9.04 -14.56
CA VAL A 406 -6.01 -8.58 -15.01
C VAL A 406 -6.13 -7.70 -16.26
N LYS A 407 -7.05 -7.99 -17.19
CA LYS A 407 -7.17 -7.19 -18.42
C LYS A 407 -7.86 -5.86 -18.19
N ILE A 408 -8.92 -5.81 -17.39
CA ILE A 408 -9.61 -4.54 -17.11
C ILE A 408 -8.75 -3.62 -16.26
N SER A 409 -8.16 -4.12 -15.17
CA SER A 409 -7.27 -3.34 -14.31
C SER A 409 -6.08 -2.81 -15.11
N ARG A 410 -5.46 -3.64 -15.98
CA ARG A 410 -4.43 -3.22 -16.93
C ARG A 410 -4.89 -1.99 -17.71
N ARG A 411 -6.00 -2.05 -18.43
CA ARG A 411 -6.47 -0.95 -19.29
C ARG A 411 -6.66 0.35 -18.51
N TYR A 412 -7.24 0.28 -17.32
CA TYR A 412 -7.48 1.46 -16.48
C TYR A 412 -6.19 2.08 -15.97
N HIS A 413 -5.27 1.29 -15.39
CA HIS A 413 -4.01 1.84 -14.88
C HIS A 413 -3.12 2.38 -16.01
N GLN A 414 -3.04 1.68 -17.15
CA GLN A 414 -2.33 2.18 -18.34
C GLN A 414 -2.84 3.57 -18.76
N ALA A 415 -4.16 3.74 -18.80
CA ALA A 415 -4.80 4.99 -19.15
C ALA A 415 -4.57 6.09 -18.09
N LEU A 416 -4.62 5.72 -16.81
CA LEU A 416 -4.35 6.62 -15.69
C LEU A 416 -2.93 7.16 -15.77
N GLU A 417 -1.92 6.28 -15.87
CA GLU A 417 -0.51 6.66 -15.94
C GLU A 417 -0.18 7.51 -17.17
N ALA A 418 -0.77 7.19 -18.32
CA ALA A 418 -0.63 7.98 -19.53
C ALA A 418 -1.17 9.41 -19.33
N SER A 419 -2.31 9.54 -18.65
CA SER A 419 -2.88 10.84 -18.31
C SER A 419 -2.04 11.61 -17.28
N ILE A 420 -1.56 10.96 -16.21
CA ILE A 420 -0.66 11.57 -15.22
C ILE A 420 0.59 12.12 -15.91
N SER A 421 1.22 11.29 -16.74
CA SER A 421 2.43 11.65 -17.48
C SER A 421 2.26 12.84 -18.41
N ARG A 422 1.05 13.00 -18.97
CA ARG A 422 0.73 14.08 -19.89
C ARG A 422 0.46 15.40 -19.17
N ASN A 423 -0.19 15.34 -18.01
CA ASN A 423 -0.77 16.51 -17.36
C ASN A 423 0.02 17.01 -16.14
N PHE A 424 0.74 16.13 -15.44
CA PHE A 424 1.45 16.45 -14.21
C PHE A 424 2.97 16.25 -14.35
N ARG A 425 3.72 17.36 -14.32
CA ARG A 425 5.17 17.39 -14.61
C ARG A 425 6.02 16.58 -13.63
N ASP A 426 5.56 16.50 -12.38
CA ASP A 426 6.32 15.87 -11.31
C ASP A 426 5.84 14.47 -10.93
N ASN A 427 5.16 13.78 -11.85
CA ASN A 427 4.60 12.46 -11.57
C ASN A 427 3.66 12.52 -10.34
N GLY A 428 2.81 13.55 -10.33
CA GLY A 428 1.96 13.90 -9.20
C GLY A 428 0.79 12.95 -9.05
N ILE A 429 1.04 11.80 -8.43
CA ILE A 429 0.01 10.82 -8.07
C ILE A 429 0.36 10.13 -6.75
N ILE A 430 -0.66 9.93 -5.91
CA ILE A 430 -0.64 8.99 -4.78
C ILE A 430 -1.65 7.89 -5.10
N ALA A 431 -1.18 6.65 -5.24
CA ALA A 431 -2.05 5.49 -5.42
C ALA A 431 -2.59 5.02 -4.07
N CYS A 432 -3.91 4.90 -3.93
CA CYS A 432 -4.57 4.62 -2.65
C CYS A 432 -5.67 3.56 -2.83
N MET A 433 -5.97 2.78 -1.79
CA MET A 433 -6.91 1.65 -1.82
C MET A 433 -6.59 0.61 -2.90
N SER A 434 -5.30 0.29 -3.01
CA SER A 434 -4.72 -0.33 -4.20
C SER A 434 -3.77 -1.50 -3.90
N HIS A 435 -4.03 -2.17 -2.77
CA HIS A 435 -3.13 -3.20 -2.24
C HIS A 435 -3.30 -4.59 -2.89
N ASN A 436 -4.15 -4.81 -3.90
CA ASN A 436 -4.23 -6.15 -4.50
C ASN A 436 -2.99 -6.44 -5.37
N THR A 437 -2.76 -7.71 -5.69
CA THR A 437 -1.66 -8.20 -6.55
C THR A 437 -2.05 -8.30 -7.99
N ASP A 438 -3.31 -8.00 -8.33
CA ASP A 438 -3.58 -7.46 -9.65
C ASP A 438 -2.76 -6.17 -9.70
N GLU A 439 -3.16 -5.12 -9.03
CA GLU A 439 -2.59 -3.78 -9.07
C GLU A 439 -1.12 -3.72 -8.61
N SER A 440 -0.64 -4.32 -7.53
CA SER A 440 0.81 -4.26 -7.24
C SER A 440 1.68 -4.94 -8.32
N ASN A 441 1.16 -5.96 -9.02
CA ASN A 441 1.80 -6.54 -10.21
C ASN A 441 1.33 -5.93 -11.57
N LEU A 442 0.31 -5.04 -11.59
CA LEU A 442 -0.47 -4.56 -12.76
C LEU A 442 -0.71 -3.04 -12.85
N PHE A 443 -0.58 -2.28 -11.76
CA PHE A 443 -0.20 -0.85 -11.70
C PHE A 443 0.94 -0.55 -12.66
N MET A 444 1.64 -1.62 -12.94
CA MET A 444 2.83 -1.70 -13.67
C MET A 444 2.52 -2.46 -14.95
N LEU A 445 1.70 -1.92 -15.84
CA LEU A 445 1.41 -2.64 -17.07
C LEU A 445 1.17 -1.79 -18.31
N THR A 446 1.68 -0.56 -18.39
CA THR A 446 2.31 -0.09 -19.65
C THR A 446 3.44 0.89 -19.38
N SER A 447 4.62 0.57 -19.90
CA SER A 447 5.58 1.46 -20.57
C SER A 447 6.00 2.80 -19.93
N ALA A 448 5.64 3.09 -18.68
CA ALA A 448 6.13 4.25 -17.97
C ALA A 448 6.23 3.98 -16.47
N LYS A 449 7.32 3.34 -16.04
CA LYS A 449 8.35 3.79 -15.06
C LYS A 449 8.01 4.92 -14.04
N ARG A 450 6.76 5.19 -13.67
CA ARG A 450 6.37 6.51 -13.16
C ARG A 450 5.61 6.44 -11.86
N THR A 451 4.38 5.92 -11.73
CA THR A 451 3.64 5.99 -10.45
C THR A 451 4.48 5.50 -9.29
N ALA A 452 4.86 6.43 -8.41
CA ALA A 452 5.97 6.25 -7.48
C ALA A 452 5.54 6.21 -6.03
N VAL A 453 4.30 6.59 -5.71
CA VAL A 453 3.80 6.68 -4.32
C VAL A 453 2.55 5.83 -4.17
N ILE A 454 2.53 5.00 -3.13
CA ILE A 454 1.37 4.17 -2.75
C ILE A 454 1.07 4.36 -1.27
N ARG A 455 -0.18 4.64 -0.90
CA ARG A 455 -0.63 4.54 0.49
C ARG A 455 -0.47 3.09 0.93
N ALA A 456 0.22 2.85 2.04
CA ALA A 456 0.60 1.52 2.52
C ALA A 456 -0.14 1.09 3.80
N SER A 457 -1.19 1.81 4.19
CA SER A 457 -2.01 1.54 5.37
C SER A 457 -3.50 1.66 5.06
N ASP A 458 -4.30 1.08 5.94
CA ASP A 458 -5.69 1.49 6.12
C ASP A 458 -5.78 2.97 6.54
N ASP A 459 -6.99 3.52 6.54
CA ASP A 459 -7.21 4.91 6.97
C ASP A 459 -6.85 5.07 8.46
N PHE A 460 -6.32 6.24 8.81
CA PHE A 460 -6.22 6.65 10.20
C PHE A 460 -7.62 6.88 10.78
N TRP A 461 -8.02 6.08 11.78
CA TRP A 461 -9.32 6.20 12.45
C TRP A 461 -9.16 6.88 13.82
N PRO A 462 -9.25 8.23 13.91
CA PRO A 462 -8.96 8.97 15.15
C PRO A 462 -9.82 8.60 16.35
N ARG A 463 -11.00 8.00 16.12
CA ARG A 463 -11.94 7.62 17.17
C ARG A 463 -11.94 6.12 17.48
N ASP A 464 -11.14 5.31 16.76
CA ASP A 464 -10.99 3.89 17.03
C ASP A 464 -9.63 3.60 17.68
N PRO A 465 -9.58 3.41 19.01
CA PRO A 465 -8.35 3.09 19.72
C PRO A 465 -7.62 1.87 19.16
N ALA A 466 -8.34 0.87 18.65
CA ALA A 466 -7.76 -0.37 18.12
C ALA A 466 -6.94 -0.11 16.85
N SER A 467 -7.23 0.98 16.13
CA SER A 467 -6.59 1.28 14.85
C SER A 467 -5.14 1.75 14.99
N HIS A 468 -4.76 2.43 16.09
CA HIS A 468 -3.50 3.18 16.14
C HIS A 468 -2.23 2.30 16.15
N THR A 469 -2.16 1.34 17.07
CA THR A 469 -0.98 0.45 17.16
C THR A 469 -0.91 -0.49 15.97
N ILE A 470 -2.07 -0.97 15.50
CA ILE A 470 -2.20 -1.79 14.29
C ILE A 470 -1.73 -1.00 13.07
N HIS A 471 -2.11 0.27 12.91
CA HIS A 471 -1.69 1.11 11.79
C HIS A 471 -0.19 1.15 11.63
N VAL A 472 0.55 1.43 12.72
CA VAL A 472 2.02 1.53 12.68
C VAL A 472 2.66 0.16 12.42
N ALA A 473 2.13 -0.92 12.99
CA ALA A 473 2.60 -2.27 12.68
C ALA A 473 2.34 -2.61 11.21
N SER A 474 1.11 -2.49 10.75
CA SER A 474 0.69 -2.81 9.38
C SER A 474 1.43 -2.02 8.32
N VAL A 475 1.59 -0.71 8.49
CA VAL A 475 2.30 0.10 7.50
C VAL A 475 3.78 -0.25 7.41
N ALA A 476 4.43 -0.58 8.53
CA ALA A 476 5.83 -0.99 8.55
C ALA A 476 6.03 -2.35 7.85
N TYR A 477 5.17 -3.34 8.14
CA TYR A 477 5.26 -4.64 7.48
C TYR A 477 4.82 -4.60 6.01
N ASN A 478 3.77 -3.87 5.67
CA ASN A 478 3.37 -3.65 4.27
C ASN A 478 4.49 -2.98 3.46
N THR A 479 5.26 -2.09 4.09
CA THR A 479 6.42 -1.43 3.47
C THR A 479 7.52 -2.41 3.04
N ILE A 480 7.63 -3.59 3.67
CA ILE A 480 8.58 -4.64 3.24
C ILE A 480 8.29 -5.07 1.81
N PHE A 481 7.01 -5.28 1.49
CA PHE A 481 6.57 -5.73 0.18
C PHE A 481 6.32 -4.56 -0.78
N LEU A 482 5.40 -3.64 -0.43
CA LEU A 482 5.02 -2.51 -1.27
C LEU A 482 6.20 -1.58 -1.57
N GLY A 483 7.15 -1.49 -0.63
CA GLY A 483 8.36 -0.70 -0.78
C GLY A 483 9.17 -1.11 -2.01
N GLU A 484 9.21 -2.38 -2.41
CA GLU A 484 9.97 -2.79 -3.60
C GLU A 484 9.36 -2.25 -4.91
N PHE A 485 8.07 -1.87 -4.90
CA PHE A 485 7.35 -1.40 -6.07
C PHE A 485 7.19 0.12 -6.09
N MET A 486 6.91 0.75 -4.94
CA MET A 486 6.63 2.19 -4.82
C MET A 486 7.13 2.74 -3.48
N GLN A 487 7.25 4.05 -3.35
CA GLN A 487 7.44 4.74 -2.07
C GLN A 487 6.16 4.64 -1.25
N PRO A 488 6.20 4.00 -0.07
CA PRO A 488 5.07 3.95 0.83
C PRO A 488 4.77 5.34 1.39
N ASP A 489 3.52 5.74 1.26
CA ASP A 489 2.86 6.81 2.00
C ASP A 489 2.19 6.17 3.24
N TRP A 490 2.47 6.70 4.42
CA TRP A 490 2.02 6.12 5.69
C TRP A 490 0.71 6.71 6.20
N ASP A 491 0.05 7.48 5.32
CA ASP A 491 -1.19 8.19 5.57
C ASP A 491 -1.03 9.39 6.53
N MET A 492 -2.03 10.26 6.49
CA MET A 492 -2.17 11.38 7.43
C MET A 492 -2.25 10.89 8.89
N PHE A 493 -2.20 11.84 9.82
CA PHE A 493 -2.56 11.65 11.21
C PHE A 493 -3.03 12.99 11.81
N HIS A 494 -3.56 12.96 13.03
CA HIS A 494 -3.86 14.17 13.79
C HIS A 494 -2.67 14.59 14.67
N SER A 495 -2.21 15.83 14.57
CA SER A 495 -1.17 16.37 15.45
C SER A 495 -1.68 16.62 16.86
N LEU A 496 -2.96 16.96 17.01
CA LEU A 496 -3.61 17.13 18.31
C LEU A 496 -4.42 15.88 18.66
N HIS A 497 -3.73 14.84 19.14
CA HIS A 497 -4.33 13.56 19.49
C HIS A 497 -3.51 12.83 20.57
N PRO A 498 -4.11 12.00 21.45
CA PRO A 498 -3.36 11.24 22.45
C PRO A 498 -2.23 10.37 21.87
N MET A 499 -2.41 9.86 20.64
CA MET A 499 -1.42 9.06 19.90
C MET A 499 -0.56 9.90 18.92
N ALA A 500 -0.61 11.23 18.98
CA ALA A 500 0.04 12.07 17.97
C ALA A 500 1.56 11.93 17.95
N GLU A 501 2.23 11.91 19.11
CA GLU A 501 3.69 11.69 19.16
C GLU A 501 4.08 10.31 18.64
N TYR A 502 3.26 9.29 18.91
CA TYR A 502 3.46 7.92 18.42
C TYR A 502 3.42 7.87 16.89
N HIS A 503 2.39 8.47 16.27
CA HIS A 503 2.28 8.54 14.82
C HIS A 503 3.35 9.46 14.20
N GLY A 504 3.63 10.62 14.81
CA GLY A 504 4.68 11.54 14.35
C GLY A 504 6.05 10.89 14.32
N ALA A 505 6.43 10.16 15.38
CA ALA A 505 7.68 9.40 15.43
C ALA A 505 7.74 8.29 14.36
N ALA A 506 6.62 7.59 14.11
CA ALA A 506 6.55 6.58 13.06
C ALA A 506 6.80 7.17 11.67
N ARG A 507 6.17 8.30 11.33
CA ARG A 507 6.40 8.96 10.03
C ARG A 507 7.80 9.56 9.91
N ALA A 508 8.40 10.03 11.01
CA ALA A 508 9.78 10.53 11.02
C ALA A 508 10.81 9.46 10.61
N VAL A 509 10.61 8.19 10.99
CA VAL A 509 11.48 7.07 10.58
C VAL A 509 11.00 6.36 9.29
N GLY A 510 9.74 6.54 8.88
CA GLY A 510 9.12 5.82 7.77
C GLY A 510 9.66 6.14 6.37
N GLY A 511 10.39 7.26 6.21
CA GLY A 511 10.89 7.72 4.90
C GLY A 511 9.78 8.13 3.92
N CYS A 512 8.59 8.41 4.45
CA CYS A 512 7.37 8.80 3.74
C CYS A 512 7.13 10.31 3.78
N ALA A 513 6.10 10.80 3.09
CA ALA A 513 5.61 12.16 3.28
C ALA A 513 5.05 12.33 4.70
N ILE A 514 5.12 13.56 5.23
CA ILE A 514 4.49 13.90 6.51
C ILE A 514 3.42 14.94 6.24
N TYR A 515 2.17 14.54 6.42
CA TYR A 515 1.04 15.44 6.38
C TYR A 515 0.02 15.09 7.44
N VAL A 516 -0.68 16.10 7.94
CA VAL A 516 -1.72 15.94 8.96
C VAL A 516 -3.10 16.16 8.35
N SER A 517 -4.15 15.78 9.08
CA SER A 517 -5.54 16.03 8.70
C SER A 517 -6.31 16.83 9.75
N ASP A 518 -5.59 17.64 10.52
CA ASP A 518 -6.14 18.46 11.60
C ASP A 518 -7.23 19.42 11.13
N LYS A 519 -8.25 19.61 11.98
CA LYS A 519 -9.25 20.67 11.80
C LYS A 519 -8.59 22.05 11.99
N PRO A 520 -9.03 23.09 11.26
CA PRO A 520 -8.52 24.44 11.46
C PRO A 520 -8.59 24.87 12.94
N GLY A 521 -7.44 25.26 13.50
CA GLY A 521 -7.31 25.66 14.91
C GLY A 521 -7.12 24.52 15.90
N GLN A 522 -7.07 23.26 15.46
CA GLN A 522 -6.85 22.07 16.30
C GLN A 522 -5.48 21.44 15.99
N HIS A 523 -4.42 22.23 16.17
CA HIS A 523 -3.05 21.86 15.83
C HIS A 523 -2.18 21.76 17.08
N ASP A 524 -1.32 20.74 17.18
CA ASP A 524 -0.21 20.74 18.12
C ASP A 524 1.06 21.30 17.45
N PHE A 525 1.26 22.61 17.55
CA PHE A 525 2.43 23.26 16.98
C PHE A 525 3.76 22.85 17.63
N ASN A 526 3.75 22.32 18.86
CA ASN A 526 4.98 21.85 19.49
C ASN A 526 5.42 20.54 18.85
N LEU A 527 4.48 19.61 18.63
CA LEU A 527 4.75 18.39 17.88
C LEU A 527 5.15 18.68 16.43
N LEU A 528 4.42 19.55 15.73
CA LEU A 528 4.72 19.87 14.33
C LEU A 528 6.14 20.46 14.16
N LYS A 529 6.59 21.30 15.10
CA LYS A 529 7.97 21.84 15.09
C LYS A 529 9.07 20.78 15.31
N LYS A 530 8.73 19.59 15.81
CA LYS A 530 9.66 18.44 15.88
C LYS A 530 9.83 17.74 14.52
N LEU A 531 8.84 17.87 13.63
CA LEU A 531 8.79 17.15 12.35
C LEU A 531 9.11 18.05 11.15
N VAL A 532 8.82 19.34 11.25
CA VAL A 532 8.81 20.30 10.14
C VAL A 532 9.84 21.40 10.38
N LEU A 533 10.71 21.62 9.39
CA LEU A 533 11.68 22.70 9.42
C LEU A 533 11.02 24.06 9.16
N PRO A 534 11.65 25.19 9.53
CA PRO A 534 11.06 26.53 9.37
C PRO A 534 10.65 26.89 7.93
N ASP A 535 11.31 26.30 6.93
CA ASP A 535 10.99 26.48 5.52
C ASP A 535 9.87 25.54 5.01
N GLY A 536 9.30 24.70 5.89
CA GLY A 536 8.27 23.71 5.60
C GLY A 536 8.77 22.41 4.99
N SER A 537 10.08 22.23 4.83
CA SER A 537 10.67 20.95 4.46
C SER A 537 10.67 19.97 5.63
N ILE A 538 10.84 18.68 5.34
CA ILE A 538 10.95 17.62 6.35
C ILE A 538 12.29 16.88 6.21
N LEU A 539 12.77 16.31 7.32
CA LEU A 539 13.96 15.46 7.35
C LEU A 539 13.59 14.02 6.98
N ARG A 540 13.15 13.81 5.74
CA ARG A 540 12.71 12.49 5.26
C ARG A 540 13.89 11.54 5.13
N ALA A 541 13.78 10.36 5.75
CA ALA A 541 14.74 9.28 5.58
C ALA A 541 14.70 8.70 4.14
N LYS A 542 15.82 8.11 3.69
CA LYS A 542 16.06 7.75 2.28
C LYS A 542 15.31 6.52 1.80
N LEU A 543 15.16 5.52 2.65
CA LEU A 543 14.54 4.24 2.30
C LEU A 543 13.08 4.23 2.76
N PRO A 544 12.24 3.32 2.25
CA PRO A 544 11.03 2.97 2.97
C PRO A 544 11.37 2.32 4.31
N GLY A 545 10.80 2.83 5.40
CA GLY A 545 11.07 2.32 6.76
C GLY A 545 10.57 0.90 6.96
N ARG A 546 11.42 -0.01 7.44
CA ARG A 546 11.12 -1.44 7.55
C ARG A 546 11.32 -1.93 8.98
N PRO A 547 10.59 -2.97 9.42
CA PRO A 547 10.95 -3.72 10.62
C PRO A 547 12.40 -4.18 10.57
N THR A 548 13.09 -4.19 11.70
CA THR A 548 14.43 -4.77 11.81
C THR A 548 14.35 -6.29 11.62
N ARG A 549 15.48 -6.90 11.24
CA ARG A 549 15.53 -8.34 10.92
C ARG A 549 15.00 -9.22 12.05
N ASP A 550 15.29 -8.87 13.30
CA ASP A 550 14.85 -9.61 14.48
C ASP A 550 13.35 -9.45 14.80
N CYS A 551 12.70 -8.43 14.24
CA CYS A 551 11.25 -8.26 14.35
C CYS A 551 10.48 -9.07 13.32
N LEU A 552 11.06 -9.39 12.15
CA LEU A 552 10.33 -9.89 10.96
C LEU A 552 9.35 -11.04 11.24
N PHE A 553 9.71 -11.96 12.13
CA PHE A 553 8.95 -13.19 12.42
C PHE A 553 8.35 -13.19 13.83
N SER A 554 8.32 -12.04 14.49
CA SER A 554 7.79 -11.85 15.84
C SER A 554 6.57 -10.93 15.75
N ASP A 555 5.47 -11.27 16.43
CA ASP A 555 4.25 -10.48 16.38
C ASP A 555 4.30 -9.31 17.39
N PRO A 556 4.56 -8.07 16.97
CA PRO A 556 4.74 -6.96 17.90
C PRO A 556 3.42 -6.45 18.50
N ALA A 557 2.29 -7.00 18.06
CA ALA A 557 0.96 -6.51 18.42
C ALA A 557 0.24 -7.41 19.43
N ARG A 558 0.65 -8.68 19.55
CA ARG A 558 -0.10 -9.69 20.32
C ARG A 558 0.75 -10.59 21.22
N ASP A 559 2.07 -10.62 21.07
CA ASP A 559 2.90 -11.60 21.79
C ASP A 559 3.28 -11.19 23.23
N GLY A 560 2.92 -9.98 23.65
CA GLY A 560 3.17 -9.43 24.99
C GLY A 560 4.64 -9.12 25.29
N LYS A 561 5.56 -9.24 24.33
CA LYS A 561 7.01 -9.13 24.59
C LYS A 561 7.82 -8.42 23.50
N SER A 562 7.37 -8.44 22.24
CA SER A 562 8.13 -7.92 21.13
C SER A 562 7.92 -6.42 20.93
N ILE A 563 9.04 -5.70 20.82
CA ILE A 563 9.08 -4.31 20.37
C ILE A 563 9.13 -4.30 18.85
N LEU A 564 8.32 -3.46 18.21
CA LEU A 564 8.49 -3.15 16.80
C LEU A 564 9.63 -2.13 16.65
N LYS A 565 10.76 -2.56 16.12
CA LYS A 565 11.84 -1.67 15.73
C LYS A 565 11.74 -1.41 14.23
N ILE A 566 11.72 -0.15 13.84
CA ILE A 566 11.67 0.29 12.44
C ILE A 566 12.98 1.00 12.14
N TRP A 567 13.69 0.58 11.11
CA TRP A 567 14.97 1.17 10.72
C TRP A 567 14.90 1.87 9.36
N ASN A 568 15.78 2.85 9.18
CA ASN A 568 15.97 3.60 7.95
C ASN A 568 17.39 4.22 7.92
N LEU A 569 17.72 4.92 6.84
CA LEU A 569 18.97 5.66 6.65
C LEU A 569 18.71 7.11 6.28
N ASN A 570 19.61 8.01 6.64
CA ASN A 570 19.75 9.31 6.00
C ASN A 570 21.07 9.37 5.21
N ASP A 571 21.57 10.56 4.87
CA ASP A 571 22.84 10.73 4.15
C ASP A 571 24.08 10.28 4.94
N PHE A 572 24.02 10.28 6.27
CA PHE A 572 25.20 10.18 7.14
C PHE A 572 25.06 9.16 8.28
N SER A 573 23.84 8.69 8.58
CA SER A 573 23.54 7.98 9.82
C SER A 573 22.41 6.95 9.62
N GLY A 574 22.36 5.99 10.54
CA GLY A 574 21.17 5.15 10.75
C GLY A 574 20.10 5.90 11.52
N VAL A 575 18.83 5.62 11.22
CA VAL A 575 17.67 6.12 11.99
C VAL A 575 16.85 4.92 12.43
N MET A 576 16.42 4.89 13.68
CA MET A 576 15.59 3.81 14.22
C MET A 576 14.47 4.35 15.11
N GLY A 577 13.25 3.85 14.97
CA GLY A 577 12.16 4.05 15.91
C GLY A 577 11.81 2.73 16.61
N ALA A 578 11.47 2.79 17.90
CA ALA A 578 11.05 1.64 18.69
C ALA A 578 9.64 1.87 19.23
N PHE A 579 8.73 0.96 18.93
CA PHE A 579 7.30 1.12 19.19
C PHE A 579 6.75 -0.07 19.98
N ASN A 580 6.02 0.22 21.04
CA ASN A 580 5.13 -0.75 21.66
C ASN A 580 3.83 -0.77 20.85
N CYS A 581 3.58 -1.88 20.13
CA CYS A 581 2.38 -2.06 19.32
C CYS A 581 1.36 -3.01 19.98
N GLN A 582 1.62 -3.44 21.21
CA GLN A 582 0.79 -4.41 21.93
C GLN A 582 -0.62 -3.85 22.19
N GLY A 583 -1.57 -4.74 22.50
CA GLY A 583 -2.91 -4.38 22.97
C GLY A 583 -4.02 -4.41 21.93
N ALA A 584 -3.69 -4.29 20.64
CA ALA A 584 -4.65 -4.39 19.54
C ALA A 584 -4.13 -5.30 18.43
N GLY A 585 -5.04 -5.95 17.70
CA GLY A 585 -4.66 -6.76 16.54
C GLY A 585 -5.84 -7.13 15.66
N TRP A 586 -5.55 -7.52 14.42
CA TRP A 586 -6.56 -8.08 13.54
C TRP A 586 -6.96 -9.49 14.01
N CYS A 587 -8.26 -9.69 14.21
CA CYS A 587 -8.83 -10.97 14.63
C CYS A 587 -9.30 -11.77 13.42
N ASN A 588 -8.79 -12.98 13.25
CA ASN A 588 -9.19 -13.88 12.16
C ASN A 588 -10.62 -14.46 12.33
N VAL A 589 -11.10 -14.62 13.57
CA VAL A 589 -12.45 -15.13 13.84
C VAL A 589 -13.49 -14.04 13.59
N GLY A 590 -13.29 -12.87 14.20
CA GLY A 590 -14.20 -11.73 14.07
C GLY A 590 -14.02 -10.94 12.78
N LYS A 591 -12.93 -11.19 12.04
CA LYS A 591 -12.54 -10.49 10.80
C LYS A 591 -12.59 -8.97 10.95
N LYS A 592 -12.01 -8.47 12.04
CA LYS A 592 -11.96 -7.04 12.37
C LYS A 592 -10.78 -6.76 13.29
N ASN A 593 -10.36 -5.50 13.31
CA ASN A 593 -9.47 -5.00 14.35
C ASN A 593 -10.19 -4.95 15.69
N LEU A 594 -9.50 -5.37 16.76
CA LEU A 594 -10.02 -5.26 18.11
C LEU A 594 -8.90 -4.99 19.12
N MET A 595 -9.26 -4.31 20.19
CA MET A 595 -8.47 -4.26 21.42
C MET A 595 -8.61 -5.60 22.13
N HIS A 596 -7.50 -6.26 22.41
CA HIS A 596 -7.43 -7.49 23.22
C HIS A 596 -6.83 -7.24 24.60
N GLU A 597 -6.08 -6.15 24.77
CA GLU A 597 -5.54 -5.68 26.06
C GLU A 597 -5.51 -4.13 26.06
N GLU A 598 -6.31 -3.48 26.91
CA GLU A 598 -6.47 -2.02 26.91
C GLU A 598 -5.23 -1.25 27.41
N LEU A 599 -4.50 -1.85 28.34
CA LEU A 599 -3.33 -1.25 28.98
C LEU A 599 -2.15 -2.22 28.92
N PRO A 600 -1.56 -2.40 27.73
CA PRO A 600 -0.43 -3.31 27.57
C PRO A 600 0.72 -2.92 28.48
N GLY A 601 1.36 -3.93 29.08
CA GLY A 601 2.51 -3.75 29.95
C GLY A 601 3.71 -3.08 29.27
N THR A 602 4.66 -2.64 30.09
CA THR A 602 5.96 -2.16 29.59
C THR A 602 6.74 -3.35 29.03
N ILE A 603 7.21 -3.20 27.79
CA ILE A 603 8.10 -4.16 27.13
C ILE A 603 9.53 -3.63 27.11
N THR A 604 10.50 -4.53 27.20
CA THR A 604 11.93 -4.21 27.16
C THR A 604 12.58 -4.97 26.02
N GLY A 605 13.51 -4.33 25.33
CA GLY A 605 14.29 -4.93 24.26
C GLY A 605 15.61 -4.23 24.07
N VAL A 606 16.39 -4.72 23.11
CA VAL A 606 17.74 -4.24 22.83
C VAL A 606 17.78 -3.64 21.44
N ILE A 607 18.40 -2.46 21.34
CA ILE A 607 18.73 -1.79 20.08
C ILE A 607 20.24 -1.94 19.85
N ARG A 608 20.62 -2.35 18.65
CA ARG A 608 22.02 -2.52 18.24
C ARG A 608 22.26 -1.83 16.90
N ALA A 609 23.50 -1.42 16.64
CA ALA A 609 23.87 -0.86 15.34
C ALA A 609 23.55 -1.82 14.17
N LYS A 610 23.74 -3.14 14.39
CA LYS A 610 23.42 -4.20 13.42
C LYS A 610 21.93 -4.34 13.09
N ASP A 611 21.04 -3.70 13.86
CA ASP A 611 19.61 -3.68 13.57
C ASP A 611 19.29 -2.73 12.39
N VAL A 612 20.20 -1.81 12.05
CA VAL A 612 20.15 -1.00 10.83
C VAL A 612 20.90 -1.75 9.71
N ALA A 613 20.18 -2.56 8.94
CA ALA A 613 20.77 -3.55 8.02
C ALA A 613 21.77 -2.96 7.02
N TYR A 614 21.50 -1.74 6.52
CA TYR A 614 22.34 -1.09 5.50
C TYR A 614 23.29 -0.02 6.07
N LEU A 615 23.47 0.05 7.38
CA LEU A 615 24.45 0.95 7.99
C LEU A 615 25.87 0.76 7.42
N PRO A 616 26.37 -0.48 7.16
CA PRO A 616 27.68 -0.66 6.54
C PRO A 616 27.82 -0.04 5.14
N LYS A 617 26.71 0.19 4.42
CA LYS A 617 26.73 0.77 3.06
C LYS A 617 26.98 2.28 3.05
N ILE A 618 26.81 2.95 4.20
CA ILE A 618 27.01 4.40 4.35
C ILE A 618 28.15 4.74 5.32
N ALA A 619 28.74 3.73 5.98
CA ALA A 619 29.88 3.92 6.85
C ALA A 619 31.16 4.20 6.02
N GLU A 620 32.11 4.93 6.61
CA GLU A 620 33.39 5.20 5.97
C GLU A 620 34.24 3.92 5.83
N GLU A 621 35.18 3.94 4.88
CA GLU A 621 36.09 2.82 4.65
C GLU A 621 36.95 2.58 5.91
N GLY A 622 36.92 1.35 6.43
CA GLY A 622 37.62 0.99 7.68
C GLY A 622 36.77 1.02 8.95
N TRP A 623 35.46 1.29 8.85
CA TRP A 623 34.56 1.15 10.00
C TRP A 623 34.62 -0.27 10.60
N ASN A 624 34.86 -0.34 11.90
CA ASN A 624 35.03 -1.58 12.66
C ASN A 624 33.73 -2.07 13.36
N GLY A 625 32.61 -1.37 13.18
CA GLY A 625 31.32 -1.65 13.85
C GLY A 625 30.99 -0.73 15.03
N ASP A 626 31.95 0.07 15.53
CA ASP A 626 31.71 0.98 16.65
C ASP A 626 30.73 2.09 16.26
N THR A 627 29.71 2.32 17.10
CA THR A 627 28.65 3.30 16.79
C THR A 627 28.28 4.11 18.03
N VAL A 628 28.02 5.41 17.85
CA VAL A 628 27.45 6.26 18.90
C VAL A 628 25.95 6.38 18.70
N MET A 629 25.20 6.09 19.76
CA MET A 629 23.75 6.13 19.78
C MET A 629 23.25 7.41 20.45
N TYR A 630 22.53 8.24 19.71
CA TYR A 630 21.89 9.46 20.21
C TYR A 630 20.39 9.22 20.35
N SER A 631 19.86 9.45 21.55
CA SER A 631 18.42 9.47 21.82
C SER A 631 18.00 10.89 22.20
N HIS A 632 16.87 11.37 21.67
CA HIS A 632 16.33 12.68 22.02
C HIS A 632 15.80 12.76 23.46
N LEU A 633 15.54 11.61 24.12
CA LEU A 633 15.16 11.55 25.53
C LEU A 633 16.09 10.62 26.32
N GLY A 634 16.71 11.14 27.38
CA GLY A 634 17.26 10.33 28.46
C GLY A 634 16.17 10.04 29.49
N GLY A 635 15.57 8.84 29.45
CA GLY A 635 14.45 8.43 30.32
C GLY A 635 13.41 7.57 29.59
N MET A 636 12.46 6.95 30.31
CA MET A 636 11.58 5.79 29.96
C MET A 636 10.72 5.84 28.66
N TYR A 637 10.95 6.75 27.72
CA TYR A 637 10.29 6.76 26.41
C TYR A 637 11.33 7.09 25.34
N CYS A 638 11.56 6.20 24.38
CA CYS A 638 12.54 6.40 23.30
C CYS A 638 11.86 6.85 21.99
N PRO A 639 11.86 8.15 21.64
CA PRO A 639 11.67 8.64 20.26
C PRO A 639 12.86 8.23 19.37
N PRO A 640 12.82 8.48 18.04
CA PRO A 640 13.81 7.95 17.11
C PRO A 640 15.26 8.19 17.54
N VAL A 641 16.04 7.12 17.45
CA VAL A 641 17.44 7.04 17.77
C VAL A 641 18.26 7.33 16.51
N PHE A 642 19.16 8.30 16.60
CA PHE A 642 20.12 8.61 15.54
C PHE A 642 21.45 7.92 15.85
N LEU A 643 21.96 7.13 14.90
CA LEU A 643 23.26 6.45 15.03
C LEU A 643 24.27 7.17 14.15
N ILE A 644 25.04 8.11 14.72
CA ILE A 644 26.04 8.91 13.98
C ILE A 644 27.42 8.23 14.14
N HIS A 645 28.13 8.06 13.02
CA HIS A 645 29.50 7.56 12.97
C HIS A 645 30.50 8.70 13.26
N HIS A 646 31.67 8.35 13.82
CA HIS A 646 32.71 9.31 14.16
C HIS A 646 33.78 9.49 13.09
#